data_AF-X2EVQ6-F1
#
_entry.id   AF-X2EVQ6-F1
#
_cell.length_a   1.000
_cell.length_b   1.000
_cell.length_c   1.000
_cell.angle_alpha   90.00
_cell.angle_beta   90.00
_cell.angle_gamma   90.00
#
_symmetry.space_group_name_H-M   'P 1'
#
loop_
_entity.id
_entity.type
_entity.pdbx_description
1 polymer ?
#
loop_
_entity_poly.entity_id
_entity_poly.type
_entity_poly.pdbx_seq_one_letter_code
_entity_poly.pdbx_strand_id
1 'polypeptide(L)'
;MSSTGAHPHCQPCENLKHWIEIIVRDEHNQPFEAVSGVLIDAMKKKHPIELNASPILIENLAPGPVEIELDYDPWLKAAQDKSHPRNEEIAKPVEEFSSSYSAHKSGPVVYQEITTGDLTKLPKEIVLPTNHQKGKAGTLKLFTDKTYILQVRAYKFITLRVGMFFDGTANNTYSAQWGKQQLENYYRKWKAKYDAECEINSKNSNGTKKEVPITALSNDCFTYPKKDNFILSLFKNDEGEMETVAGSASNELTNVQKLFDLYSQDKFFKEKNMFSHAEYITGIGTGNSTAIAPADESIVVGQGLGIGKYGVTAKVTTGIQTLSQNIEQVTSTFEKVLEMKVDGIEKLQFDAFGFSRGAAAARHFINMVLDGENGEFAKTFTLGCQKADLPLIYAFDWGEVDEIKANCEITFAGLFDTVASVVNIFSKNSPLGLDLNTHTDNGDVRLWIDPKRVRHAVHLTADPTIECRDNFSLNHLNSTDEEHFHEFVLPGAHSDIGGGYHSRLSFDNPDYLLPVLEKKLVKRVSRTFSDRWDEEKTKQYVLNELEKYKVRDRLTGWKEEDYVIEPLEIRQEGKNDGGRVIGKLYIQRQVEGDLSRLYLRLMYGLAEFHGVPISDNNAKLWQDSERVDYNVGDYGGLFADLNQKVLEFAKQGKYSALQQKLSIPELKTSLMALNLFHHSSGDDIGMSPLWDKKAGCYKRASYPCKQGK
;
A
#
# COMPACT_ATOMS: atom_id res chain seq x y z
N MET A 1 80.99 23.36 -23.13
CA MET A 1 80.27 24.65 -23.01
C MET A 1 78.80 24.38 -23.28
N SER A 2 77.92 24.64 -22.33
CA SER A 2 76.47 24.58 -22.52
C SER A 2 76.04 25.77 -23.38
N SER A 3 75.21 25.53 -24.41
CA SER A 3 74.77 26.52 -25.40
C SER A 3 73.82 27.60 -24.87
N THR A 4 73.61 27.68 -23.56
CA THR A 4 72.78 28.70 -22.89
C THR A 4 73.47 29.44 -21.75
N GLY A 5 74.74 29.15 -21.44
CA GLY A 5 75.50 29.90 -20.43
C GLY A 5 74.97 29.83 -18.99
N ALA A 6 74.04 28.93 -18.66
CA ALA A 6 73.53 28.77 -17.30
C ALA A 6 74.36 27.75 -16.48
N HIS A 7 74.68 28.13 -15.24
CA HIS A 7 75.35 27.27 -14.24
C HIS A 7 74.44 26.09 -13.86
N PRO A 8 74.95 24.87 -13.60
CA PRO A 8 74.14 23.70 -13.21
C PRO A 8 73.40 23.84 -11.85
N HIS A 9 73.49 25.01 -11.20
CA HIS A 9 72.79 25.38 -9.97
C HIS A 9 71.85 26.60 -10.14
N CYS A 10 71.61 27.08 -11.37
CA CYS A 10 70.58 28.09 -11.62
C CYS A 10 69.19 27.42 -11.64
N GLN A 11 68.43 27.55 -10.55
CA GLN A 11 66.97 27.46 -10.65
C GLN A 11 66.47 28.71 -11.41
N PRO A 12 65.46 28.59 -12.29
CA PRO A 12 64.83 29.76 -12.88
C PRO A 12 64.34 30.68 -11.76
N CYS A 13 64.77 31.95 -11.76
CA CYS A 13 64.21 32.98 -10.88
C CYS A 13 62.81 33.33 -11.41
N GLU A 14 61.82 32.47 -11.18
CA GLU A 14 60.43 32.77 -11.53
C GLU A 14 59.94 33.96 -10.70
N ASN A 15 59.36 34.95 -11.38
CA ASN A 15 58.91 36.18 -10.76
C ASN A 15 57.62 35.91 -9.97
N LEU A 16 57.75 35.57 -8.69
CA LEU A 16 56.64 35.31 -7.76
C LEU A 16 55.93 36.61 -7.35
N LYS A 17 55.43 37.39 -8.30
CA LYS A 17 54.71 38.66 -8.06
C LYS A 17 53.24 38.61 -8.50
N HIS A 18 52.82 37.49 -9.08
CA HIS A 18 51.47 37.33 -9.60
C HIS A 18 50.51 36.93 -8.47
N TRP A 19 49.22 37.11 -8.72
CA TRP A 19 48.17 36.88 -7.74
C TRP A 19 46.94 36.27 -8.42
N ILE A 20 46.01 35.74 -7.64
CA ILE A 20 44.70 35.33 -8.12
C ILE A 20 43.67 35.57 -7.03
N GLU A 21 42.50 36.10 -7.41
CA GLU A 21 41.35 36.27 -6.52
C GLU A 21 40.20 35.42 -7.07
N ILE A 22 39.59 34.58 -6.24
CA ILE A 22 38.49 33.70 -6.63
C ILE A 22 37.34 33.83 -5.64
N ILE A 23 36.13 33.97 -6.16
CA ILE A 23 34.88 33.99 -5.42
C ILE A 23 33.97 32.91 -6.01
N VAL A 24 33.50 32.00 -5.18
CA VAL A 24 32.57 30.94 -5.58
C VAL A 24 31.20 31.25 -4.97
N ARG A 25 30.16 31.26 -5.81
CA ARG A 25 28.78 31.63 -5.43
C ARG A 25 27.78 30.64 -5.99
N ASP A 26 26.66 30.47 -5.31
CA ASP A 26 25.48 29.83 -5.90
C ASP A 26 24.76 30.78 -6.88
N GLU A 27 23.63 30.35 -7.44
CA GLU A 27 22.85 31.14 -8.40
C GLU A 27 22.13 32.36 -7.79
N HIS A 28 22.05 32.43 -6.46
CA HIS A 28 21.47 33.54 -5.69
C HIS A 28 22.53 34.44 -5.03
N ASN A 29 23.80 34.30 -5.47
CA ASN A 29 24.95 35.05 -4.95
C ASN A 29 25.27 34.79 -3.46
N GLN A 30 24.86 33.65 -2.92
CA GLN A 30 25.28 33.19 -1.60
C GLN A 30 26.63 32.47 -1.67
N PRO A 31 27.48 32.62 -0.64
CA PRO A 31 28.73 31.88 -0.57
C PRO A 31 28.50 30.43 -0.13
N PHE A 32 29.43 29.55 -0.49
CA PHE A 32 29.59 28.26 0.18
C PHE A 32 30.55 28.44 1.35
N GLU A 33 30.21 27.85 2.51
CA GLU A 33 30.99 27.99 3.74
C GLU A 33 31.64 26.67 4.17
N ALA A 34 32.81 26.76 4.80
CA ALA A 34 33.51 25.63 5.40
C ALA A 34 33.85 24.47 4.44
N VAL A 35 34.06 24.76 3.15
CA VAL A 35 34.52 23.77 2.16
C VAL A 35 36.01 23.92 1.93
N SER A 36 36.79 22.96 2.42
CA SER A 36 38.24 22.94 2.25
C SER A 36 38.68 22.45 0.87
N GLY A 37 39.90 22.82 0.48
CA GLY A 37 40.53 22.34 -0.74
C GLY A 37 41.93 22.87 -0.94
N VAL A 38 42.42 22.74 -2.16
CA VAL A 38 43.72 23.27 -2.58
C VAL A 38 43.62 24.03 -3.89
N LEU A 39 44.39 25.12 -3.98
CA LEU A 39 44.73 25.79 -5.21
C LEU A 39 46.12 25.32 -5.66
N ILE A 40 46.24 24.87 -6.90
CA ILE A 40 47.47 24.35 -7.50
C ILE A 40 47.96 25.38 -8.51
N ASP A 41 49.14 25.94 -8.27
CA ASP A 41 49.73 26.93 -9.17
C ASP A 41 50.46 26.30 -10.36
N ALA A 42 50.98 27.15 -11.26
CA ALA A 42 51.70 26.73 -12.46
C ALA A 42 52.95 25.88 -12.17
N MET A 43 53.54 26.03 -10.97
CA MET A 43 54.68 25.23 -10.49
C MET A 43 54.25 23.92 -9.80
N LYS A 44 52.95 23.62 -9.79
CA LYS A 44 52.33 22.49 -9.07
C LYS A 44 52.49 22.57 -7.55
N LYS A 45 52.75 23.75 -7.00
CA LYS A 45 52.69 23.97 -5.55
C LYS A 45 51.23 24.11 -5.12
N LYS A 46 50.90 23.43 -4.02
CA LYS A 46 49.55 23.42 -3.42
C LYS A 46 49.45 24.48 -2.34
N HIS A 47 48.41 25.29 -2.41
CA HIS A 47 48.07 26.30 -1.41
C HIS A 47 46.72 25.91 -0.80
N PRO A 48 46.62 25.69 0.52
CA PRO A 48 45.35 25.41 1.17
C PRO A 48 44.38 26.57 0.98
N ILE A 49 43.13 26.24 0.67
CA ILE A 49 42.04 27.20 0.51
C ILE A 49 40.80 26.69 1.24
N GLU A 50 39.90 27.61 1.52
CA GLU A 50 38.59 27.31 2.10
C GLU A 50 37.56 28.26 1.49
N LEU A 51 36.43 27.71 1.02
CA LEU A 51 35.31 28.53 0.57
C LEU A 51 34.63 29.18 1.77
N ASN A 52 34.46 30.49 1.70
CA ASN A 52 33.82 31.31 2.71
C ASN A 52 33.15 32.53 2.04
N ALA A 53 32.47 33.37 2.83
CA ALA A 53 31.94 34.64 2.35
C ALA A 53 33.00 35.59 1.76
N SER A 54 34.24 35.49 2.25
CA SER A 54 35.39 36.29 1.77
C SER A 54 36.04 35.67 0.53
N PRO A 55 36.55 36.49 -0.41
CA PRO A 55 37.30 36.00 -1.56
C PRO A 55 38.55 35.19 -1.16
N ILE A 56 38.86 34.15 -1.93
CA ILE A 56 40.15 33.48 -1.87
C ILE A 56 41.16 34.35 -2.61
N LEU A 57 42.09 34.95 -1.87
CA LEU A 57 43.19 35.73 -2.44
C LEU A 57 44.52 35.04 -2.16
N ILE A 58 45.25 34.68 -3.22
CA ILE A 58 46.61 34.13 -3.12
C ILE A 58 47.57 35.03 -3.89
N GLU A 59 48.62 35.47 -3.21
CA GLU A 59 49.67 36.31 -3.77
C GLU A 59 51.01 35.57 -3.79
N ASN A 60 51.97 36.14 -4.53
CA ASN A 60 53.31 35.57 -4.73
C ASN A 60 53.31 34.26 -5.52
N LEU A 61 52.50 34.21 -6.57
CA LEU A 61 52.40 33.10 -7.51
C LEU A 61 53.33 33.30 -8.72
N ALA A 62 53.74 32.19 -9.34
CA ALA A 62 54.34 32.20 -10.68
C ALA A 62 53.27 32.51 -11.74
N PRO A 63 53.63 33.16 -12.87
CA PRO A 63 52.68 33.44 -13.93
C PRO A 63 52.22 32.14 -14.59
N GLY A 64 50.92 31.96 -14.78
CA GLY A 64 50.42 30.81 -15.53
C GLY A 64 49.05 30.29 -15.12
N PRO A 65 48.70 29.08 -15.56
CA PRO A 65 47.42 28.46 -15.23
C PRO A 65 47.36 28.06 -13.76
N VAL A 66 46.15 28.09 -13.21
CA VAL A 66 45.82 27.69 -11.85
C VAL A 66 44.71 26.65 -11.90
N GLU A 67 44.76 25.68 -10.99
CA GLU A 67 43.70 24.68 -10.80
C GLU A 67 43.15 24.76 -9.37
N ILE A 68 41.85 24.51 -9.22
CA ILE A 68 41.20 24.36 -7.91
C ILE A 68 40.77 22.90 -7.76
N GLU A 69 41.01 22.34 -6.58
CA GLU A 69 40.58 20.99 -6.22
C GLU A 69 40.06 21.02 -4.77
N LEU A 70 38.74 21.12 -4.63
CA LEU A 70 38.01 21.04 -3.36
C LEU A 70 37.91 19.59 -2.90
N ASP A 71 37.91 19.41 -1.58
CA ASP A 71 37.68 18.13 -0.94
C ASP A 71 36.25 17.68 -1.26
N TYR A 72 36.12 16.53 -1.94
CA TYR A 72 34.85 16.14 -2.56
C TYR A 72 33.71 15.99 -1.55
N ASP A 73 33.95 15.42 -0.37
CA ASP A 73 32.89 15.13 0.60
C ASP A 73 32.18 16.38 1.14
N PRO A 74 32.87 17.37 1.74
CA PRO A 74 32.22 18.61 2.17
C PRO A 74 31.70 19.43 0.98
N TRP A 75 32.37 19.36 -0.18
CA TRP A 75 31.95 20.08 -1.37
C TRP A 75 30.62 19.58 -1.93
N LEU A 76 30.46 18.26 -2.08
CA LEU A 76 29.21 17.68 -2.59
C LEU A 76 28.05 17.93 -1.62
N LYS A 77 28.29 17.84 -0.31
CA LYS A 77 27.27 18.17 0.71
C LYS A 77 26.82 19.62 0.61
N ALA A 78 27.76 20.56 0.50
CA ALA A 78 27.44 21.98 0.39
C ALA A 78 26.74 22.31 -0.94
N ALA A 79 27.26 21.82 -2.06
CA ALA A 79 26.71 22.11 -3.39
C ALA A 79 25.30 21.53 -3.61
N GLN A 80 24.96 20.45 -2.91
CA GLN A 80 23.66 19.78 -3.00
C GLN A 80 22.68 20.18 -1.88
N ASP A 81 23.08 21.06 -0.98
CA ASP A 81 22.24 21.49 0.14
C ASP A 81 21.04 22.34 -0.35
N LYS A 82 19.88 22.13 0.27
CA LYS A 82 18.64 22.84 -0.07
C LYS A 82 18.69 24.35 0.16
N SER A 83 19.67 24.85 0.92
CA SER A 83 19.92 26.29 1.10
C SER A 83 20.52 26.97 -0.14
N HIS A 84 20.97 26.20 -1.12
CA HIS A 84 21.47 26.69 -2.41
C HIS A 84 20.55 26.26 -3.56
N PRO A 85 19.29 26.74 -3.60
CA PRO A 85 18.33 26.33 -4.62
C PRO A 85 18.69 26.89 -5.99
N ARG A 86 18.09 26.28 -7.01
CA ARG A 86 18.16 26.79 -8.37
C ARG A 86 17.40 28.11 -8.52
N ASN A 87 18.03 29.06 -9.19
CA ASN A 87 17.40 30.32 -9.53
C ASN A 87 16.50 30.13 -10.75
N GLU A 88 15.19 30.16 -10.53
CA GLU A 88 14.16 30.07 -11.58
C GLU A 88 13.68 31.45 -12.07
N GLU A 89 14.27 32.54 -11.57
CA GLU A 89 13.93 33.91 -11.96
C GLU A 89 14.71 34.38 -13.20
N ILE A 90 14.23 35.46 -13.82
CA ILE A 90 14.92 36.11 -14.96
C ILE A 90 16.19 36.84 -14.50
N ALA A 91 16.20 37.34 -13.26
CA ALA A 91 17.33 38.06 -12.70
C ALA A 91 18.55 37.16 -12.54
N LYS A 92 19.74 37.71 -12.75
CA LYS A 92 21.02 36.99 -12.62
C LYS A 92 21.91 37.68 -11.58
N PRO A 93 21.68 37.42 -10.29
CA PRO A 93 22.33 38.16 -9.19
C PRO A 93 23.86 38.11 -9.25
N VAL A 94 24.44 36.97 -9.63
CA VAL A 94 25.91 36.82 -9.68
C VAL A 94 26.51 37.56 -10.87
N GLU A 95 25.83 37.60 -12.02
CA GLU A 95 26.28 38.34 -13.20
C GLU A 95 26.26 39.86 -12.91
N GLU A 96 25.20 40.35 -12.27
CA GLU A 96 25.08 41.73 -11.79
C GLU A 96 26.15 42.07 -10.73
N PHE A 97 26.34 41.18 -9.75
CA PHE A 97 27.41 41.30 -8.76
C PHE A 97 28.78 41.39 -9.42
N SER A 98 29.05 40.53 -10.42
CA SER A 98 30.35 40.49 -11.10
C SER A 98 30.66 41.78 -11.86
N SER A 99 29.64 42.42 -12.44
CA SER A 99 29.78 43.68 -13.17
C SER A 99 30.09 44.88 -12.28
N SER A 100 29.75 44.80 -10.99
CA SER A 100 29.96 45.86 -9.99
C SER A 100 31.11 45.58 -9.02
N TYR A 101 31.73 44.40 -9.10
CA TYR A 101 32.77 43.96 -8.17
C TYR A 101 34.08 44.72 -8.37
N SER A 102 34.67 45.20 -7.26
CA SER A 102 35.98 45.87 -7.26
C SER A 102 37.09 44.84 -7.13
N ALA A 103 37.70 44.46 -8.25
CA ALA A 103 38.80 43.50 -8.31
C ALA A 103 40.03 43.89 -7.50
N HIS A 104 40.73 42.90 -6.95
CA HIS A 104 42.07 43.09 -6.39
C HIS A 104 43.01 43.76 -7.40
N LYS A 105 43.79 44.75 -6.93
CA LYS A 105 44.72 45.55 -7.75
C LYS A 105 44.11 46.13 -9.06
N SER A 106 42.79 46.31 -9.11
CA SER A 106 42.07 46.77 -10.30
C SER A 106 42.30 45.88 -11.54
N GLY A 107 42.53 44.58 -11.32
CA GLY A 107 42.67 43.58 -12.38
C GLY A 107 41.35 43.27 -13.09
N PRO A 108 41.37 42.48 -14.18
CA PRO A 108 40.17 42.07 -14.88
C PRO A 108 39.32 41.11 -14.04
N VAL A 109 38.01 41.37 -13.99
CA VAL A 109 37.01 40.43 -13.45
C VAL A 109 36.53 39.51 -14.56
N VAL A 110 36.51 38.21 -14.28
CA VAL A 110 36.01 37.18 -15.18
C VAL A 110 34.86 36.45 -14.49
N TYR A 111 33.65 36.62 -15.01
CA TYR A 111 32.49 35.83 -14.61
C TYR A 111 32.45 34.52 -15.41
N GLN A 112 32.17 33.41 -14.74
CA GLN A 112 31.99 32.12 -15.41
C GLN A 112 31.00 31.23 -14.65
N GLU A 113 30.07 30.63 -15.38
CA GLU A 113 29.26 29.52 -14.87
C GLU A 113 30.08 28.22 -14.87
N ILE A 114 29.99 27.48 -13.78
CA ILE A 114 30.71 26.22 -13.54
C ILE A 114 29.77 25.16 -12.97
N THR A 115 30.22 23.92 -12.99
CA THR A 115 29.55 22.79 -12.35
C THR A 115 30.29 22.35 -11.10
N THR A 116 29.59 21.63 -10.23
CA THR A 116 30.18 20.97 -9.06
C THR A 116 31.40 20.10 -9.44
N GLY A 117 31.33 19.39 -10.56
CA GLY A 117 32.42 18.55 -11.07
C GLY A 117 33.63 19.32 -11.60
N ASP A 118 33.54 20.63 -11.84
CA ASP A 118 34.68 21.44 -12.28
C ASP A 118 35.69 21.71 -11.15
N LEU A 119 35.23 21.73 -9.90
CA LEU A 119 36.02 22.11 -8.74
C LEU A 119 36.56 20.94 -7.91
N THR A 120 36.27 19.69 -8.25
CA THR A 120 36.70 18.54 -7.43
C THR A 120 37.13 17.34 -8.26
N LYS A 121 37.93 16.45 -7.66
CA LYS A 121 38.22 15.12 -8.21
C LYS A 121 37.40 14.09 -7.47
N LEU A 122 36.54 13.40 -8.22
CA LEU A 122 35.65 12.39 -7.66
C LEU A 122 36.31 11.00 -7.67
N PRO A 123 36.06 10.18 -6.63
CA PRO A 123 36.22 8.73 -6.70
C PRO A 123 35.49 8.12 -7.91
N LYS A 124 35.91 6.94 -8.38
CA LYS A 124 35.30 6.28 -9.56
C LYS A 124 33.86 5.87 -9.31
N GLU A 125 33.53 5.63 -8.05
CA GLU A 125 32.24 5.14 -7.57
C GLU A 125 31.19 6.27 -7.52
N ILE A 126 31.63 7.53 -7.49
CA ILE A 126 30.75 8.70 -7.40
C ILE A 126 30.57 9.28 -8.80
N VAL A 127 29.34 9.22 -9.30
CA VAL A 127 28.95 9.80 -10.59
C VAL A 127 27.95 10.92 -10.34
N LEU A 128 28.29 12.14 -10.75
CA LEU A 128 27.37 13.27 -10.69
C LEU A 128 26.32 13.18 -11.81
N PRO A 129 25.12 13.75 -11.58
CA PRO A 129 24.12 13.92 -12.63
C PRO A 129 24.74 14.59 -13.85
N THR A 130 24.27 14.20 -15.04
CA THR A 130 24.88 14.60 -16.32
C THR A 130 25.13 16.11 -16.47
N ASN A 131 24.27 16.97 -15.89
CA ASN A 131 24.38 18.44 -15.97
C ASN A 131 25.42 19.06 -15.03
N HIS A 132 25.91 18.28 -14.07
CA HIS A 132 26.83 18.69 -13.00
C HIS A 132 28.22 18.07 -13.12
N GLN A 133 28.44 17.27 -14.17
CA GLN A 133 29.75 16.73 -14.50
C GLN A 133 30.68 17.81 -15.04
N LYS A 134 31.98 17.63 -14.82
CA LYS A 134 33.05 18.53 -15.27
C LYS A 134 32.87 18.93 -16.74
N GLY A 135 32.93 20.24 -17.00
CA GLY A 135 32.88 20.82 -18.33
C GLY A 135 31.48 21.06 -18.89
N LYS A 136 30.40 20.68 -18.18
CA LYS A 136 29.01 20.77 -18.69
C LYS A 136 28.40 22.17 -18.61
N ALA A 137 29.03 23.10 -17.88
CA ALA A 137 28.72 24.53 -17.91
C ALA A 137 29.69 25.32 -18.81
N GLY A 138 30.75 24.67 -19.31
CA GLY A 138 31.84 25.31 -20.04
C GLY A 138 33.20 24.81 -19.52
N THR A 139 34.29 25.14 -20.22
CA THR A 139 35.64 24.76 -19.77
C THR A 139 36.16 25.77 -18.75
N LEU A 140 36.35 25.37 -17.49
CA LEU A 140 36.99 26.20 -16.48
C LEU A 140 38.48 26.35 -16.77
N LYS A 141 38.95 27.59 -16.93
CA LYS A 141 40.36 27.93 -17.13
C LYS A 141 40.74 29.13 -16.27
N LEU A 142 41.54 28.89 -15.24
CA LEU A 142 42.02 29.93 -14.34
C LEU A 142 43.48 30.27 -14.67
N PHE A 143 43.80 31.54 -14.59
CA PHE A 143 45.12 32.12 -14.83
C PHE A 143 45.37 33.24 -13.82
N THR A 144 46.64 33.42 -13.45
CA THR A 144 47.07 34.52 -12.57
C THR A 144 46.78 35.91 -13.17
N ASP A 145 46.80 36.91 -12.29
CA ASP A 145 46.52 38.34 -12.51
C ASP A 145 45.07 38.67 -12.90
N LYS A 146 44.12 37.87 -12.41
CA LYS A 146 42.69 38.08 -12.61
C LYS A 146 41.88 37.77 -11.35
N THR A 147 40.69 38.38 -11.29
CA THR A 147 39.64 38.03 -10.34
C THR A 147 38.61 37.15 -11.05
N TYR A 148 38.26 36.01 -10.46
CA TYR A 148 37.23 35.11 -10.97
C TYR A 148 36.02 35.10 -10.05
N ILE A 149 34.84 35.27 -10.63
CA ILE A 149 33.56 35.07 -9.96
C ILE A 149 32.90 33.87 -10.61
N LEU A 150 32.89 32.77 -9.88
CA LEU A 150 32.45 31.46 -10.35
C LEU A 150 31.06 31.17 -9.80
N GLN A 151 30.05 31.15 -10.68
CA GLN A 151 28.69 30.75 -10.33
C GLN A 151 28.56 29.24 -10.49
N VAL A 152 28.22 28.55 -9.41
CA VAL A 152 28.00 27.11 -9.39
C VAL A 152 26.56 26.84 -9.77
N ARG A 153 26.37 26.01 -10.81
CA ARG A 153 25.05 25.53 -11.21
C ARG A 153 24.39 24.77 -10.06
N ALA A 154 23.19 25.20 -9.67
CA ALA A 154 22.45 24.58 -8.59
C ALA A 154 21.76 23.28 -9.05
N TYR A 155 21.55 22.36 -8.10
CA TYR A 155 20.85 21.11 -8.36
C TYR A 155 19.34 21.30 -8.37
N LYS A 156 18.65 20.56 -9.24
CA LYS A 156 17.20 20.38 -9.17
C LYS A 156 16.88 18.98 -8.65
N PHE A 157 16.78 18.82 -7.34
CA PHE A 157 16.25 17.61 -6.72
C PHE A 157 14.75 17.70 -6.46
N ILE A 158 14.09 16.55 -6.33
CA ILE A 158 12.68 16.43 -5.98
C ILE A 158 12.47 15.46 -4.83
N THR A 159 11.32 15.60 -4.16
CA THR A 159 10.76 14.52 -3.33
C THR A 159 9.95 13.58 -4.23
N LEU A 160 10.21 12.28 -4.16
CA LEU A 160 9.37 11.24 -4.76
C LEU A 160 8.48 10.62 -3.68
N ARG A 161 7.16 10.74 -3.83
CA ARG A 161 6.18 10.14 -2.94
C ARG A 161 5.47 8.97 -3.63
N VAL A 162 5.53 7.78 -3.04
CA VAL A 162 5.06 6.53 -3.65
C VAL A 162 3.95 5.90 -2.80
N GLY A 163 2.78 5.73 -3.40
CA GLY A 163 1.71 4.92 -2.83
C GLY A 163 1.91 3.43 -3.16
N MET A 164 1.98 2.56 -2.16
CA MET A 164 2.11 1.10 -2.34
C MET A 164 0.85 0.41 -1.84
N PHE A 165 0.10 -0.20 -2.75
CA PHE A 165 -1.23 -0.77 -2.47
C PHE A 165 -1.22 -2.29 -2.60
N PHE A 166 -1.40 -3.00 -1.49
CA PHE A 166 -1.38 -4.46 -1.43
C PHE A 166 -2.77 -5.04 -1.15
N ASP A 167 -3.37 -5.69 -2.13
CA ASP A 167 -4.75 -6.17 -2.01
C ASP A 167 -4.89 -7.46 -1.16
N GLY A 168 -6.12 -7.75 -0.75
CA GLY A 168 -6.49 -8.90 0.07
C GLY A 168 -6.33 -10.24 -0.63
N THR A 169 -6.39 -11.33 0.13
CA THR A 169 -6.22 -12.68 -0.44
C THR A 169 -7.33 -13.02 -1.41
N ALA A 170 -6.97 -13.68 -2.50
CA ALA A 170 -7.91 -14.06 -3.55
C ALA A 170 -8.63 -12.84 -4.16
N ASN A 171 -8.16 -11.62 -3.92
CA ASN A 171 -8.64 -10.43 -4.62
C ASN A 171 -7.72 -10.11 -5.79
N ASN A 172 -8.32 -10.03 -6.95
CA ASN A 172 -7.69 -9.48 -8.14
C ASN A 172 -8.73 -8.56 -8.78
N THR A 173 -8.47 -7.25 -8.76
CA THR A 173 -9.35 -6.23 -9.32
C THR A 173 -9.85 -6.57 -10.72
N TYR A 174 -8.97 -7.06 -11.59
CA TYR A 174 -9.30 -7.31 -12.99
C TYR A 174 -10.17 -8.57 -13.15
N SER A 175 -9.95 -9.58 -12.31
CA SER A 175 -10.81 -10.77 -12.21
C SER A 175 -12.19 -10.43 -11.63
N ALA A 176 -12.23 -9.58 -10.61
CA ALA A 176 -13.48 -9.05 -10.03
C ALA A 176 -14.29 -8.23 -11.05
N GLN A 177 -13.63 -7.36 -11.83
CA GLN A 177 -14.27 -6.63 -12.93
C GLN A 177 -14.83 -7.58 -13.99
N TRP A 178 -14.06 -8.61 -14.39
CA TRP A 178 -14.53 -9.63 -15.30
C TRP A 178 -15.75 -10.39 -14.73
N GLY A 179 -15.69 -10.75 -13.45
CA GLY A 179 -16.75 -11.44 -12.73
C GLY A 179 -18.05 -10.63 -12.67
N LYS A 180 -17.95 -9.33 -12.36
CA LYS A 180 -19.07 -8.39 -12.43
C LYS A 180 -19.76 -8.43 -13.80
N GLN A 181 -18.99 -8.37 -14.90
CA GLN A 181 -19.55 -8.46 -16.25
C GLN A 181 -20.27 -9.79 -16.50
N GLN A 182 -19.77 -10.91 -15.95
CA GLN A 182 -20.46 -12.19 -16.08
C GLN A 182 -21.76 -12.24 -15.27
N LEU A 183 -21.78 -11.62 -14.09
CA LEU A 183 -22.98 -11.49 -13.27
C LEU A 183 -24.05 -10.66 -13.97
N GLU A 184 -23.69 -9.51 -14.55
CA GLU A 184 -24.60 -8.67 -15.34
C GLU A 184 -25.20 -9.43 -16.52
N ASN A 185 -24.36 -10.17 -17.25
CA ASN A 185 -24.82 -11.03 -18.35
C ASN A 185 -25.76 -12.16 -17.90
N TYR A 186 -25.67 -12.59 -16.64
CA TYR A 186 -26.50 -13.65 -16.09
C TYR A 186 -27.86 -13.15 -15.55
N TYR A 187 -28.02 -11.83 -15.36
CA TYR A 187 -29.21 -11.21 -14.77
C TYR A 187 -30.53 -11.79 -15.29
N ARG A 188 -30.76 -11.78 -16.62
CA ARG A 188 -32.03 -12.24 -17.22
C ARG A 188 -32.35 -13.70 -16.88
N LYS A 189 -31.32 -14.55 -16.84
CA LYS A 189 -31.47 -15.98 -16.53
C LYS A 189 -31.76 -16.19 -15.05
N TRP A 190 -31.10 -15.43 -14.18
CA TRP A 190 -31.40 -15.46 -12.74
C TRP A 190 -32.80 -14.92 -12.45
N LYS A 191 -33.16 -13.78 -13.04
CA LYS A 191 -34.45 -13.10 -12.85
C LYS A 191 -35.63 -13.99 -13.20
N ALA A 192 -35.55 -14.73 -14.30
CA ALA A 192 -36.59 -15.70 -14.68
C ALA A 192 -36.81 -16.81 -13.62
N LYS A 193 -35.74 -17.29 -12.97
CA LYS A 193 -35.83 -18.26 -11.89
C LYS A 193 -36.45 -17.65 -10.63
N TYR A 194 -35.97 -16.45 -10.27
CA TYR A 194 -36.47 -15.72 -9.11
C TYR A 194 -37.97 -15.40 -9.24
N ASP A 195 -38.42 -14.91 -10.40
CA ASP A 195 -39.83 -14.59 -10.63
C ASP A 195 -40.72 -15.85 -10.58
N ALA A 196 -40.27 -16.96 -11.16
CA ALA A 196 -40.99 -18.23 -11.08
C ALA A 196 -41.14 -18.71 -9.63
N GLU A 197 -40.08 -18.59 -8.82
CA GLU A 197 -40.12 -18.92 -7.39
C GLU A 197 -41.08 -18.00 -6.62
N CYS A 198 -41.06 -16.70 -6.92
CA CYS A 198 -41.99 -15.75 -6.33
C CYS A 198 -43.45 -16.08 -6.66
N GLU A 199 -43.73 -16.47 -7.90
CA GLU A 199 -45.08 -16.89 -8.31
C GLU A 199 -45.55 -18.14 -7.58
N ILE A 200 -44.69 -19.15 -7.43
CA ILE A 200 -45.00 -20.39 -6.70
C ILE A 200 -45.35 -20.08 -5.24
N ASN A 201 -44.53 -19.28 -4.56
CA ASN A 201 -44.75 -18.91 -3.15
C ASN A 201 -45.99 -18.03 -2.94
N SER A 202 -46.33 -17.17 -3.92
CA SER A 202 -47.54 -16.34 -3.86
C SER A 202 -48.83 -17.16 -3.92
N LYS A 203 -48.85 -18.23 -4.72
CA LYS A 203 -50.00 -19.14 -4.86
C LYS A 203 -50.26 -19.94 -3.58
N ASN A 204 -49.21 -20.26 -2.82
CA ASN A 204 -49.29 -20.99 -1.55
C ASN A 204 -49.76 -20.10 -0.38
N SER A 205 -49.76 -18.77 -0.54
CA SER A 205 -50.03 -17.78 0.53
C SER A 205 -51.40 -17.09 0.45
N ASN A 206 -52.43 -17.77 -0.08
CA ASN A 206 -53.80 -17.25 -0.26
C ASN A 206 -53.90 -15.89 -1.00
N GLY A 207 -53.00 -15.62 -1.95
CA GLY A 207 -53.16 -14.50 -2.90
C GLY A 207 -52.83 -13.10 -2.35
N THR A 208 -52.27 -12.98 -1.15
CA THR A 208 -51.64 -11.71 -0.74
C THR A 208 -50.22 -11.64 -1.33
N LYS A 209 -49.96 -10.64 -2.19
CA LYS A 209 -48.59 -10.29 -2.64
C LYS A 209 -47.80 -9.75 -1.45
N LYS A 210 -47.37 -10.62 -0.54
CA LYS A 210 -46.29 -10.31 0.39
C LYS A 210 -44.97 -10.60 -0.33
N GLU A 211 -43.95 -9.79 -0.07
CA GLU A 211 -42.57 -10.12 -0.44
C GLU A 211 -42.26 -11.53 0.05
N VAL A 212 -41.70 -12.35 -0.84
CA VAL A 212 -41.31 -13.72 -0.49
C VAL A 212 -40.09 -13.63 0.42
N PRO A 213 -40.15 -14.15 1.66
CA PRO A 213 -38.99 -14.16 2.54
C PRO A 213 -37.81 -14.82 1.84
N ILE A 214 -36.59 -14.29 2.02
CA ILE A 214 -35.38 -14.86 1.41
C ILE A 214 -35.19 -16.34 1.82
N THR A 215 -35.56 -16.67 3.06
CA THR A 215 -35.56 -18.03 3.61
C THR A 215 -36.53 -19.01 2.94
N ALA A 216 -37.47 -18.51 2.13
CA ALA A 216 -38.40 -19.31 1.35
C ALA A 216 -37.94 -19.51 -0.11
N LEU A 217 -36.83 -18.89 -0.53
CA LEU A 217 -36.32 -19.05 -1.89
C LEU A 217 -35.65 -20.42 -2.07
N SER A 218 -35.81 -21.01 -3.25
CA SER A 218 -35.12 -22.24 -3.60
C SER A 218 -33.62 -22.03 -3.84
N ASN A 219 -32.84 -23.10 -3.71
CA ASN A 219 -31.38 -23.08 -3.88
C ASN A 219 -30.93 -22.57 -5.26
N ASP A 220 -31.78 -22.68 -6.27
CA ASP A 220 -31.52 -22.17 -7.62
C ASP A 220 -31.40 -20.65 -7.69
N CYS A 221 -32.04 -19.92 -6.76
CA CYS A 221 -31.97 -18.46 -6.65
C CYS A 221 -30.63 -17.97 -6.10
N PHE A 222 -29.86 -18.83 -5.43
CA PHE A 222 -28.53 -18.51 -4.87
C PHE A 222 -27.39 -18.98 -5.78
N THR A 223 -27.70 -19.58 -6.93
CA THR A 223 -26.69 -20.23 -7.78
C THR A 223 -26.08 -19.26 -8.78
N TYR A 224 -24.76 -19.04 -8.62
CA TYR A 224 -23.92 -18.26 -9.52
C TYR A 224 -23.81 -18.89 -10.93
N PRO A 225 -23.37 -18.12 -11.95
CA PRO A 225 -23.14 -18.67 -13.29
C PRO A 225 -22.18 -19.87 -13.24
N LYS A 226 -22.53 -20.98 -13.91
CA LYS A 226 -21.66 -22.17 -14.03
C LYS A 226 -20.45 -21.96 -14.96
N LYS A 227 -19.99 -20.72 -15.15
CA LYS A 227 -18.76 -20.42 -15.89
C LYS A 227 -17.57 -20.61 -14.95
N ASP A 228 -16.47 -21.12 -15.48
CA ASP A 228 -15.27 -21.44 -14.71
C ASP A 228 -14.79 -20.23 -13.87
N ASN A 229 -14.32 -20.49 -12.64
CA ASN A 229 -13.62 -19.57 -11.72
C ASN A 229 -14.44 -18.66 -10.77
N PHE A 230 -15.78 -18.71 -10.77
CA PHE A 230 -16.56 -18.12 -9.66
C PHE A 230 -16.45 -18.94 -8.38
N ILE A 231 -16.49 -20.26 -8.54
CA ILE A 231 -16.41 -21.24 -7.46
C ILE A 231 -15.30 -22.20 -7.85
N LEU A 232 -14.32 -22.36 -6.96
CA LEU A 232 -13.14 -23.18 -7.16
C LEU A 232 -13.30 -24.46 -6.37
N SER A 233 -13.08 -25.58 -7.06
CA SER A 233 -13.24 -26.91 -6.46
C SER A 233 -11.93 -27.39 -5.86
N LEU A 234 -11.95 -27.84 -4.61
CA LEU A 234 -10.78 -28.28 -3.85
C LEU A 234 -10.57 -29.79 -3.96
N PHE A 235 -11.37 -30.58 -3.24
CA PHE A 235 -11.31 -32.02 -3.18
C PHE A 235 -12.67 -32.59 -2.76
N LYS A 236 -12.86 -33.90 -2.83
CA LYS A 236 -14.05 -34.56 -2.29
C LYS A 236 -13.86 -34.89 -0.82
N ASN A 237 -14.82 -34.53 0.03
CA ASN A 237 -14.84 -34.94 1.43
C ASN A 237 -15.22 -36.41 1.60
N ASP A 238 -15.18 -36.90 2.85
CA ASP A 238 -15.51 -38.30 3.20
C ASP A 238 -16.96 -38.70 2.83
N GLU A 239 -17.83 -37.73 2.59
CA GLU A 239 -19.22 -37.91 2.18
C GLU A 239 -19.39 -37.83 0.65
N GLY A 240 -18.29 -37.74 -0.10
CA GLY A 240 -18.27 -37.68 -1.56
C GLY A 240 -18.66 -36.33 -2.17
N GLU A 241 -18.92 -35.31 -1.35
CA GLU A 241 -19.25 -33.95 -1.78
C GLU A 241 -17.97 -33.20 -2.15
N MET A 242 -18.02 -32.41 -3.23
CA MET A 242 -16.89 -31.55 -3.61
C MET A 242 -16.86 -30.33 -2.70
N GLU A 243 -15.77 -30.16 -1.97
CA GLU A 243 -15.49 -28.97 -1.19
C GLU A 243 -15.08 -27.84 -2.15
N THR A 244 -15.68 -26.67 -1.98
CA THR A 244 -15.50 -25.54 -2.88
C THR A 244 -15.27 -24.25 -2.12
N VAL A 245 -14.59 -23.30 -2.74
CA VAL A 245 -14.40 -21.93 -2.22
C VAL A 245 -14.74 -20.90 -3.28
N ALA A 246 -15.10 -19.70 -2.86
CA ALA A 246 -15.32 -18.57 -3.76
C ALA A 246 -13.98 -18.12 -4.37
N GLY A 247 -13.97 -17.87 -5.68
CA GLY A 247 -12.81 -17.35 -6.41
C GLY A 247 -12.77 -15.83 -6.46
N SER A 248 -11.68 -15.27 -6.98
CA SER A 248 -11.51 -13.82 -7.15
C SER A 248 -12.58 -13.16 -8.02
N ALA A 249 -13.16 -13.91 -8.96
CA ALA A 249 -14.21 -13.43 -9.85
C ALA A 249 -15.57 -13.23 -9.14
N SER A 250 -15.78 -13.78 -7.94
CA SER A 250 -17.03 -13.55 -7.19
C SER A 250 -17.02 -12.30 -6.32
N ASN A 251 -15.90 -11.57 -6.26
CA ASN A 251 -15.74 -10.44 -5.35
C ASN A 251 -16.05 -9.10 -6.03
N GLU A 252 -16.41 -8.09 -5.24
CA GLU A 252 -16.36 -6.67 -5.63
C GLU A 252 -14.92 -6.13 -5.48
N LEU A 253 -14.71 -4.87 -5.89
CA LEU A 253 -13.48 -4.13 -5.61
C LEU A 253 -13.30 -3.91 -4.10
N THR A 254 -12.06 -4.06 -3.65
CA THR A 254 -11.69 -3.76 -2.25
C THR A 254 -11.48 -2.27 -2.02
N ASN A 255 -11.43 -1.88 -0.75
CA ASN A 255 -11.05 -0.52 -0.37
C ASN A 255 -9.60 -0.18 -0.74
N VAL A 256 -8.72 -1.17 -0.88
CA VAL A 256 -7.35 -0.95 -1.36
C VAL A 256 -7.34 -0.49 -2.82
N GLN A 257 -8.08 -1.19 -3.70
CA GLN A 257 -8.25 -0.75 -5.09
C GLN A 257 -8.92 0.62 -5.16
N LYS A 258 -10.01 0.82 -4.39
CA LYS A 258 -10.73 2.09 -4.39
C LYS A 258 -9.85 3.25 -3.94
N LEU A 259 -8.94 3.06 -2.97
CA LEU A 259 -7.96 4.07 -2.56
C LEU A 259 -6.86 4.30 -3.59
N PHE A 260 -6.39 3.25 -4.27
CA PHE A 260 -5.44 3.37 -5.38
C PHE A 260 -6.00 4.25 -6.52
N ASP A 261 -7.28 4.04 -6.88
CA ASP A 261 -7.98 4.86 -7.88
C ASP A 261 -8.13 6.33 -7.48
N LEU A 262 -8.11 6.63 -6.17
CA LEU A 262 -8.20 8.00 -5.64
C LEU A 262 -6.84 8.64 -5.39
N TYR A 263 -5.75 7.87 -5.45
CA TYR A 263 -4.40 8.41 -5.34
C TYR A 263 -4.10 9.26 -6.57
N SER A 264 -3.50 10.43 -6.36
CA SER A 264 -3.09 11.34 -7.44
C SER A 264 -1.85 10.76 -8.11
N GLN A 265 -2.05 9.88 -9.08
CA GLN A 265 -0.95 9.20 -9.78
C GLN A 265 -0.27 10.14 -10.77
N ASP A 266 1.04 10.01 -10.88
CA ASP A 266 1.90 10.69 -11.85
C ASP A 266 1.73 12.22 -11.89
N LYS A 267 1.63 12.84 -10.72
CA LYS A 267 1.37 14.28 -10.56
C LYS A 267 2.50 14.98 -9.85
N PHE A 268 2.92 16.13 -10.40
CA PHE A 268 3.85 17.03 -9.73
C PHE A 268 3.11 18.11 -8.92
N PHE A 269 3.47 18.25 -7.65
CA PHE A 269 2.97 19.28 -6.73
C PHE A 269 4.04 20.35 -6.53
N LYS A 270 3.90 21.47 -7.26
CA LYS A 270 4.91 22.52 -7.33
C LYS A 270 5.24 23.14 -5.97
N GLU A 271 4.22 23.35 -5.13
CA GLU A 271 4.39 23.98 -3.82
C GLU A 271 5.19 23.10 -2.85
N LYS A 272 5.19 21.78 -3.07
CA LYS A 272 5.89 20.80 -2.24
C LYS A 272 7.17 20.27 -2.88
N ASN A 273 7.49 20.69 -4.12
CA ASN A 273 8.55 20.11 -4.95
C ASN A 273 8.52 18.57 -4.95
N MET A 274 7.31 18.00 -5.07
CA MET A 274 7.04 16.59 -4.85
C MET A 274 6.34 15.98 -6.06
N PHE A 275 6.86 14.86 -6.57
CA PHE A 275 6.17 14.03 -7.56
C PHE A 275 5.53 12.83 -6.89
N SER A 276 4.26 12.56 -7.17
CA SER A 276 3.54 11.39 -6.67
C SER A 276 3.41 10.30 -7.73
N HIS A 277 3.62 9.06 -7.31
CA HIS A 277 3.45 7.85 -8.12
C HIS A 277 2.78 6.76 -7.27
N ALA A 278 2.20 5.73 -7.89
CA ALA A 278 1.62 4.62 -7.13
C ALA A 278 1.77 3.28 -7.85
N GLU A 279 1.91 2.24 -7.03
CA GLU A 279 1.97 0.85 -7.47
C GLU A 279 0.84 0.05 -6.82
N TYR A 280 0.09 -0.70 -7.63
CA TYR A 280 -0.95 -1.61 -7.15
C TYR A 280 -0.52 -3.06 -7.35
N ILE A 281 -0.55 -3.82 -6.26
CA ILE A 281 -0.15 -5.22 -6.19
C ILE A 281 -1.40 -6.05 -5.90
N THR A 282 -1.74 -6.96 -6.83
CA THR A 282 -2.89 -7.86 -6.69
C THR A 282 -2.75 -8.79 -5.49
N GLY A 283 -3.87 -9.30 -5.03
CA GLY A 283 -3.98 -10.10 -3.82
C GLY A 283 -3.11 -11.36 -3.76
N ILE A 284 -2.71 -11.71 -2.53
CA ILE A 284 -2.05 -12.98 -2.21
C ILE A 284 -2.90 -14.14 -2.74
N GLY A 285 -2.26 -15.17 -3.33
CA GLY A 285 -2.95 -16.32 -3.91
C GLY A 285 -3.50 -16.11 -5.33
N THR A 286 -3.36 -14.91 -5.91
CA THR A 286 -3.71 -14.61 -7.32
C THR A 286 -2.49 -14.23 -8.16
N GLY A 287 -2.57 -14.46 -9.47
CA GLY A 287 -1.62 -13.94 -10.45
C GLY A 287 -1.53 -12.41 -10.46
N ASN A 288 -0.44 -11.88 -11.02
CA ASN A 288 -0.16 -10.44 -11.13
C ASN A 288 -0.70 -9.83 -12.44
N SER A 289 -1.51 -10.57 -13.21
CA SER A 289 -2.05 -10.08 -14.49
C SER A 289 -3.01 -8.92 -14.26
N THR A 290 -2.89 -7.91 -15.12
CA THR A 290 -3.77 -6.74 -15.19
C THR A 290 -4.82 -6.84 -16.30
N ALA A 291 -4.91 -7.99 -16.97
CA ALA A 291 -5.95 -8.24 -17.97
C ALA A 291 -7.30 -8.50 -17.27
N ILE A 292 -8.38 -7.89 -17.77
CA ILE A 292 -9.75 -8.14 -17.32
C ILE A 292 -10.18 -9.54 -17.80
N ALA A 293 -9.80 -10.54 -17.02
CA ALA A 293 -9.99 -11.96 -17.28
C ALA A 293 -9.93 -12.70 -15.93
N PRO A 294 -10.40 -13.97 -15.88
CA PRO A 294 -10.21 -14.79 -14.69
C PRO A 294 -8.74 -14.85 -14.30
N ALA A 295 -8.44 -14.60 -13.02
CA ALA A 295 -7.08 -14.68 -12.53
C ALA A 295 -6.58 -16.12 -12.52
N ASP A 296 -5.27 -16.29 -12.67
CA ASP A 296 -4.60 -17.52 -12.27
C ASP A 296 -4.69 -17.63 -10.75
N GLU A 297 -5.59 -18.50 -10.27
CA GLU A 297 -5.81 -18.70 -8.86
C GLU A 297 -5.05 -19.94 -8.39
N SER A 298 -4.11 -19.68 -7.49
CA SER A 298 -3.23 -20.71 -6.97
C SER A 298 -3.90 -21.44 -5.80
N ILE A 299 -5.10 -21.96 -5.99
CA ILE A 299 -5.78 -22.77 -4.95
C ILE A 299 -5.28 -24.23 -4.93
N VAL A 300 -4.41 -24.59 -5.89
CA VAL A 300 -3.73 -25.90 -5.89
C VAL A 300 -2.81 -25.98 -4.67
N VAL A 301 -3.11 -26.95 -3.81
CA VAL A 301 -2.41 -27.32 -2.57
C VAL A 301 -0.90 -27.17 -2.73
N GLY A 302 -0.35 -26.11 -2.14
CA GLY A 302 1.08 -25.82 -2.10
C GLY A 302 1.47 -24.35 -2.34
N GLN A 303 0.70 -23.57 -3.11
CA GLN A 303 1.08 -22.19 -3.50
C GLN A 303 0.08 -21.09 -3.07
N GLY A 304 -1.17 -21.42 -2.75
CA GLY A 304 -2.22 -20.48 -2.25
C GLY A 304 -2.16 -20.18 -0.76
N LEU A 305 -1.04 -20.52 -0.12
CA LEU A 305 -0.90 -20.64 1.33
C LEU A 305 -0.11 -19.51 1.97
N GLY A 306 0.34 -18.54 1.16
CA GLY A 306 1.31 -17.54 1.59
C GLY A 306 2.77 -17.96 1.34
N ILE A 307 3.01 -19.16 0.79
CA ILE A 307 4.34 -19.69 0.44
C ILE A 307 4.46 -19.84 -1.08
N GLY A 308 5.61 -19.47 -1.65
CA GLY A 308 5.89 -19.57 -3.08
C GLY A 308 5.63 -18.27 -3.85
N LYS A 309 5.46 -18.37 -5.18
CA LYS A 309 5.42 -17.23 -6.11
C LYS A 309 4.31 -16.19 -5.82
N TYR A 310 3.25 -16.58 -5.11
CA TYR A 310 2.10 -15.72 -4.78
C TYR A 310 1.94 -15.46 -3.28
N GLY A 311 2.97 -15.73 -2.48
CA GLY A 311 3.01 -15.44 -1.05
C GLY A 311 3.23 -13.97 -0.70
N VAL A 312 3.16 -13.63 0.59
CA VAL A 312 3.32 -12.24 1.08
C VAL A 312 4.67 -11.64 0.66
N THR A 313 5.77 -12.34 0.96
CA THR A 313 7.13 -11.89 0.62
C THR A 313 7.32 -11.75 -0.89
N ALA A 314 6.78 -12.68 -1.68
CA ALA A 314 6.87 -12.63 -3.14
C ALA A 314 6.08 -11.46 -3.75
N LYS A 315 4.91 -11.12 -3.20
CA LYS A 315 4.12 -9.94 -3.61
C LYS A 315 4.83 -8.63 -3.28
N VAL A 316 5.46 -8.55 -2.11
CA VAL A 316 6.30 -7.39 -1.75
C VAL A 316 7.49 -7.27 -2.68
N THR A 317 8.21 -8.37 -2.92
CA THR A 317 9.34 -8.41 -3.86
C THR A 317 8.91 -7.96 -5.26
N THR A 318 7.75 -8.44 -5.73
CA THR A 318 7.16 -8.00 -7.00
C THR A 318 6.93 -6.50 -7.00
N GLY A 319 6.30 -5.93 -5.97
CA GLY A 319 6.06 -4.49 -5.86
C GLY A 319 7.35 -3.66 -5.89
N ILE A 320 8.39 -4.08 -5.18
CA ILE A 320 9.71 -3.41 -5.18
C ILE A 320 10.35 -3.46 -6.58
N GLN A 321 10.27 -4.61 -7.25
CA GLN A 321 10.80 -4.78 -8.60
C GLN A 321 10.03 -3.94 -9.62
N THR A 322 8.69 -3.92 -9.54
CA THR A 322 7.84 -3.10 -10.41
C THR A 322 8.18 -1.63 -10.26
N LEU A 323 8.24 -1.12 -9.01
CA LEU A 323 8.62 0.28 -8.75
C LEU A 323 9.99 0.61 -9.36
N SER A 324 11.00 -0.24 -9.13
CA SER A 324 12.36 -0.05 -9.66
C SER A 324 12.39 -0.05 -11.20
N GLN A 325 11.62 -0.91 -11.85
CA GLN A 325 11.50 -0.98 -13.31
C GLN A 325 10.77 0.25 -13.88
N ASN A 326 9.78 0.76 -13.16
CA ASN A 326 8.99 1.91 -13.58
C ASN A 326 9.68 3.26 -13.37
N ILE A 327 10.80 3.32 -12.64
CA ILE A 327 11.53 4.59 -12.41
C ILE A 327 11.85 5.32 -13.71
N GLU A 328 12.26 4.62 -14.77
CA GLU A 328 12.55 5.26 -16.06
C GLU A 328 11.32 5.97 -16.66
N GLN A 329 10.15 5.34 -16.55
CA GLN A 329 8.88 5.94 -16.97
C GLN A 329 8.48 7.10 -16.05
N VAL A 330 8.65 6.94 -14.74
CA VAL A 330 8.39 7.99 -13.74
C VAL A 330 9.22 9.23 -14.03
N THR A 331 10.53 9.06 -14.25
CA THR A 331 11.46 10.12 -14.64
C THR A 331 11.00 10.83 -15.90
N SER A 332 10.74 10.07 -16.95
CA SER A 332 10.26 10.62 -18.23
C SER A 332 8.96 11.43 -18.07
N THR A 333 8.08 11.00 -17.17
CA THR A 333 6.79 11.65 -16.93
C THR A 333 6.95 12.98 -16.21
N PHE A 334 7.68 13.02 -15.09
CA PHE A 334 7.81 14.28 -14.36
C PHE A 334 8.72 15.29 -15.10
N GLU A 335 9.73 14.86 -15.85
CA GLU A 335 10.57 15.77 -16.64
C GLU A 335 9.75 16.45 -17.75
N LYS A 336 8.81 15.71 -18.35
CA LYS A 336 7.86 16.26 -19.31
C LYS A 336 6.91 17.27 -18.67
N VAL A 337 6.42 16.99 -17.46
CA VAL A 337 5.53 17.89 -16.70
C VAL A 337 6.26 19.16 -16.25
N LEU A 338 7.53 19.02 -15.85
CA LEU A 338 8.37 20.11 -15.37
C LEU A 338 8.98 20.95 -16.50
N GLU A 339 8.98 20.44 -17.73
CA GLU A 339 9.71 21.02 -18.87
C GLU A 339 11.20 21.24 -18.58
N MET A 340 11.77 20.46 -17.65
CA MET A 340 13.17 20.51 -17.28
C MET A 340 13.66 19.15 -16.79
N LYS A 341 14.98 18.94 -16.95
CA LYS A 341 15.66 17.77 -16.41
C LYS A 341 15.78 17.89 -14.89
N VAL A 342 15.46 16.81 -14.18
CA VAL A 342 15.68 16.70 -12.73
C VAL A 342 17.02 16.02 -12.50
N ASP A 343 17.78 16.51 -11.54
CA ASP A 343 19.14 16.02 -11.28
C ASP A 343 19.16 14.82 -10.32
N GLY A 344 18.05 14.53 -9.63
CA GLY A 344 17.96 13.40 -8.70
C GLY A 344 16.82 13.48 -7.70
N ILE A 345 16.83 12.57 -6.73
CA ILE A 345 15.86 12.49 -5.63
C ILE A 345 16.54 12.88 -4.31
N GLU A 346 15.99 13.87 -3.62
CA GLU A 346 16.43 14.26 -2.27
C GLU A 346 15.71 13.49 -1.17
N LYS A 347 14.43 13.14 -1.38
CA LYS A 347 13.59 12.51 -0.37
C LYS A 347 12.63 11.49 -0.99
N LEU A 348 12.49 10.35 -0.33
CA LEU A 348 11.55 9.27 -0.60
C LEU A 348 10.50 9.24 0.51
N GLN A 349 9.24 9.28 0.11
CA GLN A 349 8.10 9.16 1.01
C GLN A 349 7.22 8.00 0.56
N PHE A 350 6.78 7.16 1.50
CA PHE A 350 5.89 6.04 1.19
C PHE A 350 4.56 6.14 1.92
N ASP A 351 3.48 5.90 1.17
CA ASP A 351 2.15 5.64 1.72
C ASP A 351 1.81 4.17 1.45
N ALA A 352 1.81 3.32 2.47
CA ALA A 352 1.57 1.89 2.31
C ALA A 352 0.15 1.52 2.75
N PHE A 353 -0.63 0.96 1.84
CA PHE A 353 -1.99 0.49 2.11
C PHE A 353 -2.10 -1.01 1.92
N GLY A 354 -2.89 -1.68 2.75
CA GLY A 354 -3.20 -3.07 2.49
C GLY A 354 -4.37 -3.63 3.27
N PHE A 355 -4.94 -4.72 2.75
CA PHE A 355 -6.07 -5.43 3.36
C PHE A 355 -5.73 -6.89 3.63
N SER A 356 -6.10 -7.42 4.80
CA SER A 356 -5.92 -8.84 5.13
C SER A 356 -4.44 -9.26 5.09
N ARG A 357 -4.08 -10.27 4.30
CA ARG A 357 -2.68 -10.62 3.99
C ARG A 357 -1.96 -9.52 3.20
N GLY A 358 -2.67 -8.68 2.46
CA GLY A 358 -2.13 -7.45 1.86
C GLY A 358 -1.72 -6.42 2.92
N ALA A 359 -2.42 -6.34 4.05
CA ALA A 359 -1.98 -5.51 5.18
C ALA A 359 -0.69 -6.06 5.82
N ALA A 360 -0.56 -7.40 5.90
CA ALA A 360 0.69 -8.04 6.29
C ALA A 360 1.82 -7.74 5.27
N ALA A 361 1.52 -7.74 3.97
CA ALA A 361 2.45 -7.34 2.92
C ALA A 361 2.88 -5.87 3.04
N ALA A 362 1.95 -4.95 3.32
CA ALA A 362 2.26 -3.54 3.54
C ALA A 362 3.19 -3.35 4.74
N ARG A 363 2.94 -4.04 5.86
CA ARG A 363 3.82 -4.02 7.06
C ARG A 363 5.19 -4.62 6.76
N HIS A 364 5.24 -5.69 5.97
CA HIS A 364 6.51 -6.30 5.55
C HIS A 364 7.31 -5.39 4.60
N PHE A 365 6.64 -4.76 3.64
CA PHE A 365 7.22 -3.77 2.73
C PHE A 365 7.81 -2.59 3.52
N ILE A 366 7.07 -2.05 4.48
CA ILE A 366 7.58 -1.01 5.40
C ILE A 366 8.90 -1.47 6.02
N ASN A 367 8.95 -2.67 6.59
CA ASN A 367 10.19 -3.18 7.18
C ASN A 367 11.33 -3.30 6.17
N MET A 368 11.06 -3.69 4.92
CA MET A 368 12.08 -3.76 3.86
C MET A 368 12.63 -2.40 3.46
N VAL A 369 11.78 -1.37 3.39
CA VAL A 369 12.22 0.03 3.19
C VAL A 369 13.12 0.48 4.34
N LEU A 370 12.74 0.07 5.56
CA LEU A 370 13.40 0.43 6.80
C LEU A 370 14.71 -0.34 7.08
N ASP A 371 15.11 -1.30 6.25
CA ASP A 371 16.38 -2.07 6.43
C ASP A 371 17.65 -1.26 6.16
N GLY A 372 17.51 -0.01 5.72
CA GLY A 372 18.64 0.89 5.46
C GLY A 372 19.31 0.62 4.12
N GLU A 373 20.46 1.26 3.89
CA GLU A 373 21.20 1.23 2.61
C GLU A 373 21.54 -0.19 2.11
N ASN A 374 21.78 -1.12 3.04
CA ASN A 374 22.12 -2.51 2.72
C ASN A 374 20.89 -3.41 2.50
N GLY A 375 19.69 -2.89 2.73
CA GLY A 375 18.42 -3.59 2.52
C GLY A 375 18.14 -3.88 1.05
N GLU A 376 17.28 -4.87 0.80
CA GLU A 376 16.90 -5.27 -0.57
C GLU A 376 16.18 -4.13 -1.31
N PHE A 377 15.33 -3.37 -0.61
CA PHE A 377 14.65 -2.21 -1.17
C PHE A 377 15.65 -1.17 -1.69
N ALA A 378 16.54 -0.69 -0.82
CA ALA A 378 17.50 0.36 -1.15
C ALA A 378 18.39 -0.04 -2.34
N LYS A 379 18.90 -1.27 -2.36
CA LYS A 379 19.71 -1.80 -3.48
C LYS A 379 18.94 -1.85 -4.79
N THR A 380 17.72 -2.38 -4.76
CA THR A 380 16.89 -2.56 -5.96
C THR A 380 16.42 -1.20 -6.51
N PHE A 381 16.01 -0.29 -5.64
CA PHE A 381 15.59 1.06 -6.00
C PHE A 381 16.74 1.88 -6.57
N THR A 382 17.91 1.87 -5.91
CA THR A 382 19.11 2.59 -6.37
C THR A 382 19.57 2.09 -7.74
N LEU A 383 19.47 0.79 -8.02
CA LEU A 383 19.78 0.25 -9.35
C LEU A 383 18.81 0.76 -10.42
N GLY A 384 17.52 0.88 -10.11
CA GLY A 384 16.53 1.48 -11.01
C GLY A 384 16.84 2.96 -11.30
N CYS A 385 17.13 3.72 -10.25
CA CYS A 385 17.56 5.12 -10.31
C CYS A 385 18.81 5.31 -11.19
N GLN A 386 19.82 4.46 -11.04
CA GLN A 386 21.04 4.51 -11.87
C GLN A 386 20.76 4.27 -13.35
N LYS A 387 19.85 3.33 -13.68
CA LYS A 387 19.46 3.08 -15.08
C LYS A 387 18.71 4.25 -15.69
N ALA A 388 17.94 4.97 -14.88
CA ALA A 388 17.14 6.13 -15.29
C ALA A 388 17.91 7.47 -15.31
N ASP A 389 19.22 7.50 -15.01
CA ASP A 389 20.01 8.73 -14.80
C ASP A 389 19.38 9.68 -13.76
N LEU A 390 18.75 9.10 -12.72
CA LEU A 390 18.08 9.82 -11.63
C LEU A 390 18.67 9.41 -10.27
N PRO A 391 19.90 9.83 -9.92
CA PRO A 391 20.54 9.40 -8.68
C PRO A 391 19.84 9.95 -7.43
N LEU A 392 20.14 9.35 -6.28
CA LEU A 392 19.84 9.93 -4.98
C LEU A 392 20.86 11.05 -4.66
N ILE A 393 20.49 11.98 -3.79
CA ILE A 393 21.45 12.97 -3.25
C ILE A 393 22.67 12.28 -2.64
N TYR A 394 23.85 12.90 -2.72
CA TYR A 394 25.13 12.28 -2.35
C TYR A 394 25.16 11.73 -0.91
N ALA A 395 24.57 12.46 0.04
CA ALA A 395 24.53 12.08 1.45
C ALA A 395 23.16 11.52 1.88
N PHE A 396 22.48 10.77 0.99
CA PHE A 396 21.16 10.21 1.27
C PHE A 396 21.20 9.25 2.47
N ASP A 397 20.53 9.62 3.56
CA ASP A 397 20.46 8.81 4.78
C ASP A 397 19.14 8.02 4.86
N TRP A 398 19.25 6.70 4.76
CA TRP A 398 18.13 5.75 4.89
C TRP A 398 17.68 5.52 6.34
N GLY A 399 18.50 5.91 7.32
CA GLY A 399 18.33 5.64 8.75
C GLY A 399 17.90 6.86 9.57
N GLU A 400 17.93 8.06 9.00
CA GLU A 400 17.56 9.29 9.72
C GLU A 400 16.10 9.24 10.19
N VAL A 401 15.91 9.57 11.48
CA VAL A 401 14.65 9.44 12.19
C VAL A 401 13.91 10.78 12.22
N ASP A 402 14.63 11.89 12.26
CA ASP A 402 14.06 13.24 12.27
C ASP A 402 13.32 13.53 10.96
N GLU A 403 12.03 13.88 11.02
CA GLU A 403 11.18 14.09 9.84
C GLU A 403 11.69 15.16 8.87
N ILE A 404 12.28 16.22 9.40
CA ILE A 404 12.76 17.36 8.60
C ILE A 404 14.05 16.98 7.85
N LYS A 405 14.86 16.08 8.42
CA LYS A 405 16.14 15.64 7.84
C LYS A 405 16.05 14.32 7.07
N ALA A 406 15.04 13.49 7.34
CA ALA A 406 14.94 12.16 6.77
C ALA A 406 14.84 12.20 5.24
N ASN A 407 15.77 11.49 4.58
CA ASN A 407 15.72 11.28 3.14
C ASN A 407 14.78 10.13 2.77
N CYS A 408 14.45 9.22 3.70
CA CYS A 408 13.52 8.12 3.46
C CYS A 408 12.58 7.96 4.65
N GLU A 409 11.27 7.99 4.41
CA GLU A 409 10.28 7.79 5.48
C GLU A 409 9.00 7.08 5.00
N ILE A 410 8.33 6.43 5.95
CA ILE A 410 6.95 5.96 5.76
C ILE A 410 6.03 7.05 6.30
N THR A 411 5.37 7.78 5.40
CA THR A 411 4.48 8.88 5.78
C THR A 411 3.14 8.36 6.31
N PHE A 412 2.58 7.32 5.71
CA PHE A 412 1.30 6.78 6.13
C PHE A 412 1.21 5.26 5.94
N ALA A 413 0.70 4.54 6.93
CA ALA A 413 0.36 3.13 6.85
C ALA A 413 -1.15 2.93 7.06
N GLY A 414 -1.89 2.64 5.98
CA GLY A 414 -3.34 2.41 5.99
C GLY A 414 -3.68 0.92 5.92
N LEU A 415 -3.97 0.31 7.05
CA LEU A 415 -4.15 -1.13 7.19
C LEU A 415 -5.62 -1.49 7.40
N PHE A 416 -6.11 -2.51 6.70
CA PHE A 416 -7.43 -3.10 6.92
C PHE A 416 -7.28 -4.54 7.40
N ASP A 417 -7.75 -4.80 8.62
CA ASP A 417 -7.93 -6.09 9.29
C ASP A 417 -6.82 -7.11 9.01
N THR A 418 -5.62 -6.85 9.54
CA THR A 418 -4.40 -7.61 9.24
C THR A 418 -4.52 -9.07 9.67
N VAL A 419 -4.36 -9.99 8.71
CA VAL A 419 -4.27 -11.44 8.93
C VAL A 419 -2.98 -11.95 8.29
N ALA A 420 -2.04 -12.45 9.10
CA ALA A 420 -0.73 -12.88 8.63
C ALA A 420 -0.58 -14.40 8.46
N SER A 421 -1.47 -15.20 9.06
CA SER A 421 -1.33 -16.65 9.13
C SER A 421 -1.09 -17.29 7.76
N VAL A 422 0.02 -18.01 7.68
CA VAL A 422 0.41 -18.87 6.57
C VAL A 422 -0.29 -20.20 6.79
N VAL A 423 -1.31 -20.51 5.99
CA VAL A 423 -2.06 -21.77 6.12
C VAL A 423 -1.12 -22.92 5.77
N ASN A 424 -0.64 -23.71 6.73
CA ASN A 424 0.28 -24.80 6.44
C ASN A 424 -0.49 -26.09 6.14
N ILE A 425 -0.59 -26.46 4.86
CA ILE A 425 -1.25 -27.71 4.41
C ILE A 425 -0.27 -28.91 4.42
N PHE A 426 0.88 -28.80 5.10
CA PHE A 426 1.82 -29.92 5.27
C PHE A 426 2.28 -30.08 6.72
N SER A 427 1.36 -30.36 7.64
CA SER A 427 1.73 -30.86 8.97
C SER A 427 1.58 -32.36 9.07
N LYS A 428 2.64 -33.00 9.55
CA LYS A 428 2.73 -34.45 9.77
C LYS A 428 1.82 -34.98 10.88
N ASN A 429 1.07 -34.10 11.58
CA ASN A 429 0.28 -34.44 12.76
C ASN A 429 -1.25 -34.32 12.56
N SER A 430 -1.73 -34.03 11.34
CA SER A 430 -3.15 -34.03 10.99
C SER A 430 -3.45 -35.19 10.03
N PRO A 431 -4.54 -35.97 10.21
CA PRO A 431 -4.88 -37.10 9.33
C PRO A 431 -5.04 -36.70 7.85
N LEU A 432 -5.19 -35.40 7.58
CA LEU A 432 -5.37 -34.79 6.25
C LEU A 432 -4.18 -33.89 5.83
N GLY A 433 -3.09 -33.83 6.60
CA GLY A 433 -1.96 -32.92 6.34
C GLY A 433 -2.24 -31.43 6.62
N LEU A 434 -3.47 -31.05 6.94
CA LEU A 434 -3.90 -29.68 7.21
C LEU A 434 -3.57 -29.28 8.66
N ASP A 435 -2.60 -28.37 8.86
CA ASP A 435 -2.43 -27.64 10.12
C ASP A 435 -2.74 -26.16 9.91
N LEU A 436 -3.99 -25.88 10.22
CA LEU A 436 -4.59 -24.57 10.22
C LEU A 436 -4.24 -23.78 11.51
N ASN A 437 -3.43 -24.34 12.42
CA ASN A 437 -3.12 -23.75 13.73
C ASN A 437 -1.78 -23.00 13.81
N THR A 438 -1.21 -22.56 12.69
CA THR A 438 0.00 -21.71 12.62
C THR A 438 -0.28 -20.26 13.04
N HIS A 439 -1.11 -20.06 14.06
CA HIS A 439 -1.57 -18.76 14.56
C HIS A 439 -0.44 -17.83 15.06
N THR A 440 0.80 -18.33 15.12
CA THR A 440 1.99 -17.61 15.59
C THR A 440 3.21 -17.74 14.68
N ASP A 441 3.11 -18.50 13.57
CA ASP A 441 4.21 -18.67 12.62
C ASP A 441 3.93 -17.84 11.36
N ASN A 442 4.49 -16.64 11.33
CA ASN A 442 4.41 -15.73 10.20
C ASN A 442 5.47 -16.04 9.12
N GLY A 443 6.26 -17.11 9.28
CA GLY A 443 7.44 -17.36 8.45
C GLY A 443 8.40 -16.16 8.46
N ASP A 444 8.80 -15.72 7.27
CA ASP A 444 9.70 -14.56 7.10
C ASP A 444 8.95 -13.19 7.10
N VAL A 445 7.64 -13.18 7.33
CA VAL A 445 6.80 -11.97 7.27
C VAL A 445 6.91 -11.15 8.55
N ARG A 446 7.70 -10.07 8.49
CA ARG A 446 7.82 -9.06 9.55
C ARG A 446 6.59 -8.14 9.64
N LEU A 447 5.89 -8.15 10.77
CA LEU A 447 4.64 -7.37 10.98
C LEU A 447 4.81 -6.16 11.89
N TRP A 448 5.78 -6.20 12.81
CA TRP A 448 6.06 -5.05 13.67
C TRP A 448 6.65 -3.91 12.83
N ILE A 449 6.10 -2.71 12.90
CA ILE A 449 6.62 -1.53 12.18
C ILE A 449 7.18 -0.51 13.18
N ASP A 450 8.31 0.11 12.84
CA ASP A 450 9.05 0.99 13.76
C ASP A 450 8.34 2.35 13.93
N PRO A 451 7.76 2.65 15.11
CA PRO A 451 7.03 3.91 15.31
C PRO A 451 7.93 5.14 15.25
N LYS A 452 9.26 5.00 15.30
CA LYS A 452 10.19 6.12 15.12
C LYS A 452 10.33 6.55 13.67
N ARG A 453 10.14 5.63 12.72
CA ARG A 453 10.35 5.87 11.28
C ARG A 453 9.06 5.74 10.44
N VAL A 454 7.94 5.45 11.10
CA VAL A 454 6.60 5.51 10.52
C VAL A 454 5.88 6.71 11.12
N ARG A 455 5.56 7.71 10.29
CA ARG A 455 4.95 8.97 10.75
C ARG A 455 3.52 8.77 11.22
N HIS A 456 2.72 7.98 10.51
CA HIS A 456 1.34 7.68 10.89
C HIS A 456 0.95 6.25 10.52
N ALA A 457 0.21 5.57 11.40
CA ALA A 457 -0.39 4.28 11.11
C ALA A 457 -1.85 4.24 11.56
N VAL A 458 -2.74 3.83 10.67
CA VAL A 458 -4.17 3.61 10.95
C VAL A 458 -4.52 2.18 10.59
N HIS A 459 -5.04 1.43 11.57
CA HIS A 459 -5.49 0.06 11.39
C HIS A 459 -7.00 -0.06 11.67
N LEU A 460 -7.77 -0.43 10.66
CA LEU A 460 -9.21 -0.65 10.78
C LEU A 460 -9.45 -2.15 10.94
N THR A 461 -10.02 -2.59 12.04
CA THR A 461 -10.17 -4.02 12.39
C THR A 461 -11.63 -4.40 12.54
N ALA A 462 -11.95 -5.65 12.19
CA ALA A 462 -13.30 -6.19 12.30
C ALA A 462 -13.67 -6.52 13.76
N ASP A 463 -14.94 -6.34 14.12
CA ASP A 463 -15.48 -6.71 15.43
C ASP A 463 -15.23 -8.21 15.68
N PRO A 464 -14.55 -8.58 16.77
CA PRO A 464 -14.12 -9.95 17.01
C PRO A 464 -15.27 -10.92 17.29
N THR A 465 -16.50 -10.44 17.49
CA THR A 465 -17.70 -11.28 17.65
C THR A 465 -18.49 -11.45 16.36
N ILE A 466 -18.17 -10.68 15.31
CA ILE A 466 -18.76 -10.80 13.97
C ILE A 466 -17.78 -11.54 13.05
N GLU A 467 -16.55 -11.03 12.90
CA GLU A 467 -15.47 -11.85 12.33
C GLU A 467 -14.99 -12.80 13.43
N CYS A 468 -15.38 -14.06 13.35
CA CYS A 468 -15.08 -15.05 14.40
C CYS A 468 -14.44 -16.33 13.84
N ARG A 469 -13.98 -16.32 12.58
CA ARG A 469 -13.32 -17.49 11.99
C ARG A 469 -11.98 -17.75 12.65
N ASP A 470 -11.71 -19.02 12.91
CA ASP A 470 -10.48 -19.48 13.57
C ASP A 470 -9.23 -19.12 12.75
N ASN A 471 -9.29 -19.24 11.43
CA ASN A 471 -8.15 -18.96 10.54
C ASN A 471 -7.93 -17.49 10.20
N PHE A 472 -8.77 -16.59 10.72
CA PHE A 472 -8.71 -15.15 10.45
C PHE A 472 -8.23 -14.38 11.69
N SER A 473 -7.25 -14.95 12.38
CA SER A 473 -6.61 -14.37 13.56
C SER A 473 -6.06 -12.97 13.27
N LEU A 474 -6.50 -12.00 14.07
CA LEU A 474 -6.08 -10.60 13.94
C LEU A 474 -4.64 -10.41 14.41
N ASN A 475 -3.84 -9.69 13.63
CA ASN A 475 -2.54 -9.20 14.05
C ASN A 475 -2.64 -7.70 14.39
N HIS A 476 -2.68 -7.39 15.68
CA HIS A 476 -2.83 -6.01 16.15
C HIS A 476 -1.70 -5.10 15.69
N LEU A 477 -1.97 -3.81 15.62
CA LEU A 477 -0.93 -2.79 15.49
C LEU A 477 0.01 -2.87 16.71
N ASN A 478 1.31 -2.66 16.50
CA ASN A 478 2.32 -2.97 17.53
C ASN A 478 2.38 -2.01 18.72
N SER A 479 1.76 -0.84 18.61
CA SER A 479 1.56 0.07 19.74
C SER A 479 0.27 0.85 19.51
N THR A 480 -0.51 1.01 20.56
CA THR A 480 -1.64 1.96 20.63
C THR A 480 -1.34 3.10 21.60
N ASP A 481 -0.16 3.11 22.21
CA ASP A 481 0.28 4.12 23.18
C ASP A 481 1.00 5.30 22.48
N GLU A 482 1.35 5.14 21.20
CA GLU A 482 1.93 6.20 20.38
C GLU A 482 0.81 7.07 19.78
N GLU A 483 0.91 8.39 19.95
CA GLU A 483 -0.15 9.32 19.51
C GLU A 483 -0.42 9.29 18.00
N HIS A 484 0.50 8.76 17.19
CA HIS A 484 0.41 8.67 15.74
C HIS A 484 0.03 7.28 15.20
N PHE A 485 -0.19 6.30 16.09
CA PHE A 485 -0.64 4.96 15.73
C PHE A 485 -2.05 4.72 16.29
N HIS A 486 -3.02 4.47 15.40
CA HIS A 486 -4.41 4.33 15.77
C HIS A 486 -5.00 3.02 15.25
N GLU A 487 -5.67 2.27 16.14
CA GLU A 487 -6.41 1.07 15.78
C GLU A 487 -7.89 1.23 16.13
N PHE A 488 -8.77 1.06 15.14
CA PHE A 488 -10.21 1.11 15.29
C PHE A 488 -10.78 -0.31 15.26
N VAL A 489 -11.57 -0.68 16.27
CA VAL A 489 -12.41 -1.88 16.23
C VAL A 489 -13.78 -1.48 15.72
N LEU A 490 -14.18 -2.02 14.58
CA LEU A 490 -15.32 -1.56 13.81
C LEU A 490 -16.36 -2.66 13.62
N PRO A 491 -17.66 -2.33 13.67
CA PRO A 491 -18.73 -3.30 13.46
C PRO A 491 -18.67 -3.92 12.04
N GLY A 492 -18.82 -5.24 11.93
CA GLY A 492 -18.81 -5.95 10.65
C GLY A 492 -17.75 -7.06 10.60
N ALA A 493 -17.81 -7.89 9.55
CA ALA A 493 -16.86 -8.96 9.29
C ALA A 493 -15.62 -8.48 8.52
N HIS A 494 -14.66 -9.38 8.29
CA HIS A 494 -13.38 -9.08 7.63
C HIS A 494 -13.49 -8.24 6.33
N SER A 495 -14.32 -8.70 5.39
CA SER A 495 -14.52 -8.02 4.10
C SER A 495 -15.58 -6.90 4.16
N ASP A 496 -16.33 -6.79 5.26
CA ASP A 496 -17.10 -5.56 5.53
C ASP A 496 -16.17 -4.40 5.85
N ILE A 497 -14.97 -4.67 6.40
CA ILE A 497 -13.93 -3.65 6.67
C ILE A 497 -13.11 -3.36 5.41
N GLY A 498 -12.55 -4.40 4.79
CA GLY A 498 -11.65 -4.25 3.64
C GLY A 498 -12.32 -4.10 2.28
N GLY A 499 -13.62 -4.36 2.17
CA GLY A 499 -14.35 -4.43 0.90
C GLY A 499 -14.27 -5.81 0.24
N GLY A 500 -14.91 -5.94 -0.92
CA GLY A 500 -14.99 -7.19 -1.69
C GLY A 500 -16.38 -7.83 -1.71
N TYR A 501 -17.35 -7.33 -0.93
CA TYR A 501 -18.75 -7.72 -1.06
C TYR A 501 -19.50 -6.79 -2.01
N HIS A 502 -20.42 -7.36 -2.78
CA HIS A 502 -21.20 -6.62 -3.76
C HIS A 502 -22.28 -5.75 -3.10
N SER A 503 -22.53 -4.60 -3.71
CA SER A 503 -23.73 -3.80 -3.50
C SER A 503 -24.64 -3.88 -4.72
N ARG A 504 -25.96 -3.80 -4.53
CA ARG A 504 -26.86 -3.64 -5.68
C ARG A 504 -26.62 -2.36 -6.47
N LEU A 505 -26.11 -1.31 -5.82
CA LEU A 505 -25.76 -0.05 -6.49
C LEU A 505 -24.70 -0.24 -7.58
N SER A 506 -23.92 -1.31 -7.49
CA SER A 506 -22.86 -1.61 -8.44
C SER A 506 -23.38 -2.20 -9.76
N PHE A 507 -24.68 -2.53 -9.87
CA PHE A 507 -25.27 -3.19 -11.03
C PHE A 507 -26.33 -2.32 -11.70
N ASP A 508 -26.44 -2.39 -13.03
CA ASP A 508 -27.41 -1.64 -13.83
C ASP A 508 -28.89 -1.96 -13.48
N ASN A 509 -29.14 -3.15 -12.95
CA ASN A 509 -30.50 -3.63 -12.64
C ASN A 509 -30.70 -3.63 -11.12
N PRO A 510 -31.46 -2.68 -10.55
CA PRO A 510 -31.60 -2.51 -9.08
C PRO A 510 -32.39 -3.65 -8.41
N ASP A 511 -33.12 -4.44 -9.18
CA ASP A 511 -33.83 -5.64 -8.72
C ASP A 511 -32.98 -6.91 -8.82
N TYR A 512 -31.70 -6.80 -9.18
CA TYR A 512 -30.78 -7.94 -9.22
C TYR A 512 -30.26 -8.29 -7.83
N LEU A 513 -30.85 -9.31 -7.21
CA LEU A 513 -30.52 -9.69 -5.84
C LEU A 513 -29.39 -10.72 -5.75
N LEU A 514 -29.10 -11.53 -6.78
CA LEU A 514 -28.11 -12.62 -6.69
C LEU A 514 -26.78 -12.22 -6.02
N PRO A 515 -26.13 -11.09 -6.38
CA PRO A 515 -24.83 -10.73 -5.80
C PRO A 515 -24.90 -10.38 -4.31
N VAL A 516 -26.10 -10.05 -3.79
CA VAL A 516 -26.37 -9.67 -2.40
C VAL A 516 -27.21 -10.71 -1.64
N LEU A 517 -27.55 -11.83 -2.30
CA LEU A 517 -28.20 -12.98 -1.65
C LEU A 517 -27.13 -13.82 -0.96
N GLU A 518 -27.11 -13.74 0.36
CA GLU A 518 -26.24 -14.54 1.19
C GLU A 518 -26.94 -15.86 1.54
N LYS A 519 -26.28 -16.98 1.24
CA LYS A 519 -26.61 -18.31 1.79
C LYS A 519 -25.35 -18.92 2.39
N LYS A 520 -25.24 -18.89 3.72
CA LYS A 520 -24.05 -19.37 4.43
C LYS A 520 -24.35 -20.62 5.25
N LEU A 521 -23.55 -21.66 5.07
CA LEU A 521 -23.65 -22.91 5.84
C LEU A 521 -23.10 -22.67 7.25
N VAL A 522 -23.99 -22.56 8.24
CA VAL A 522 -23.61 -22.36 9.65
C VAL A 522 -23.12 -23.67 10.25
N LYS A 523 -23.86 -24.76 10.03
CA LYS A 523 -23.50 -26.07 10.56
C LYS A 523 -24.00 -27.23 9.72
N ARG A 524 -23.15 -28.23 9.51
CA ARG A 524 -23.50 -29.57 9.03
C ARG A 524 -23.36 -30.55 10.20
N VAL A 525 -24.40 -31.35 10.42
CA VAL A 525 -24.41 -32.42 11.44
C VAL A 525 -24.76 -33.73 10.75
N SER A 526 -23.93 -34.74 10.97
CA SER A 526 -24.02 -36.04 10.32
C SER A 526 -23.94 -37.14 11.38
N ARG A 527 -24.88 -38.09 11.35
CA ARG A 527 -24.89 -39.22 12.30
C ARG A 527 -25.41 -40.50 11.66
N THR A 528 -24.73 -41.61 11.96
CA THR A 528 -25.12 -42.95 11.50
C THR A 528 -26.24 -43.56 12.34
N PHE A 529 -27.14 -44.30 11.70
CA PHE A 529 -28.20 -45.09 12.31
C PHE A 529 -28.05 -46.58 11.95
N SER A 530 -28.59 -47.46 12.80
CA SER A 530 -28.52 -48.93 12.66
C SER A 530 -29.62 -49.58 13.51
N ASP A 531 -29.73 -50.90 13.52
CA ASP A 531 -30.71 -51.64 14.34
C ASP A 531 -30.71 -51.25 15.84
N ARG A 532 -29.55 -50.82 16.38
CA ARG A 532 -29.43 -50.39 17.78
C ARG A 532 -29.82 -48.92 18.02
N TRP A 533 -29.84 -48.12 16.97
CA TRP A 533 -30.09 -46.69 17.02
C TRP A 533 -30.94 -46.30 15.80
N ASP A 534 -32.26 -46.28 16.02
CA ASP A 534 -33.24 -46.10 14.94
C ASP A 534 -33.11 -44.74 14.22
N GLU A 535 -33.59 -44.71 12.98
CA GLU A 535 -33.52 -43.55 12.10
C GLU A 535 -34.19 -42.31 12.72
N GLU A 536 -35.32 -42.48 13.40
CA GLU A 536 -36.08 -41.37 13.98
C GLU A 536 -35.34 -40.70 15.13
N LYS A 537 -34.76 -41.47 16.06
CA LYS A 537 -33.87 -40.95 17.10
C LYS A 537 -32.67 -40.22 16.51
N THR A 538 -32.17 -40.68 15.37
CA THR A 538 -31.07 -40.03 14.65
C THR A 538 -31.49 -38.68 14.08
N LYS A 539 -32.68 -38.60 13.45
CA LYS A 539 -33.26 -37.34 12.99
C LYS A 539 -33.43 -36.34 14.14
N GLN A 540 -34.03 -36.78 15.25
CA GLN A 540 -34.20 -35.93 16.43
C GLN A 540 -32.86 -35.46 17.01
N TYR A 541 -31.84 -36.32 17.06
CA TYR A 541 -30.51 -35.91 17.48
C TYR A 541 -29.91 -34.84 16.57
N VAL A 542 -29.95 -35.05 15.25
CA VAL A 542 -29.41 -34.11 14.27
C VAL A 542 -30.11 -32.74 14.40
N LEU A 543 -31.45 -32.72 14.48
CA LEU A 543 -32.22 -31.50 14.67
C LEU A 543 -31.87 -30.78 15.98
N ASN A 544 -31.75 -31.52 17.09
CA ASN A 544 -31.36 -30.94 18.37
C ASN A 544 -29.94 -30.35 18.36
N GLU A 545 -28.99 -30.97 17.65
CA GLU A 545 -27.65 -30.39 17.49
C GLU A 545 -27.67 -29.13 16.63
N LEU A 546 -28.39 -29.13 15.51
CA LEU A 546 -28.52 -27.93 14.68
C LEU A 546 -29.14 -26.77 15.47
N GLU A 547 -30.16 -27.02 16.27
CA GLU A 547 -30.78 -25.98 17.13
C GLU A 547 -29.80 -25.43 18.16
N LYS A 548 -28.93 -26.27 18.76
CA LYS A 548 -27.87 -25.78 19.65
C LYS A 548 -26.92 -24.81 18.94
N TYR A 549 -26.52 -25.12 17.70
CA TYR A 549 -25.66 -24.24 16.92
C TYR A 549 -26.37 -22.96 16.51
N LYS A 550 -27.65 -23.03 16.14
CA LYS A 550 -28.50 -21.85 15.90
C LYS A 550 -28.54 -20.93 17.12
N VAL A 551 -28.80 -21.47 18.30
CA VAL A 551 -28.81 -20.68 19.56
C VAL A 551 -27.46 -20.04 19.83
N ARG A 552 -26.36 -20.77 19.63
CA ARG A 552 -24.99 -20.24 19.82
C ARG A 552 -24.69 -19.10 18.87
N ASP A 553 -25.02 -19.27 17.60
CA ASP A 553 -24.73 -18.28 16.57
C ASP A 553 -25.55 -17.01 16.78
N ARG A 554 -26.81 -17.12 17.22
CA ARG A 554 -27.66 -15.97 17.61
C ARG A 554 -27.11 -15.13 18.76
N LEU A 555 -26.20 -15.65 19.59
CA LEU A 555 -25.59 -14.85 20.66
C LEU A 555 -24.73 -13.70 20.13
N THR A 556 -24.34 -13.74 18.86
CA THR A 556 -23.60 -12.64 18.19
C THR A 556 -24.54 -11.55 17.64
N GLY A 557 -25.85 -11.82 17.62
CA GLY A 557 -26.89 -10.86 17.26
C GLY A 557 -27.79 -11.24 16.08
N TRP A 558 -27.51 -12.33 15.36
CA TRP A 558 -28.28 -12.74 14.17
C TRP A 558 -29.78 -12.98 14.45
N LYS A 559 -30.64 -12.63 13.49
CA LYS A 559 -32.09 -12.76 13.62
C LYS A 559 -32.51 -14.22 13.49
N GLU A 560 -33.51 -14.62 14.25
CA GLU A 560 -33.99 -16.00 14.25
C GLU A 560 -34.64 -16.42 12.93
N GLU A 561 -35.34 -15.48 12.31
CA GLU A 561 -36.09 -15.65 11.05
C GLU A 561 -35.20 -15.86 9.82
N ASP A 562 -33.90 -15.60 9.93
CA ASP A 562 -32.93 -15.77 8.84
C ASP A 562 -32.42 -17.22 8.71
N TYR A 563 -32.69 -18.08 9.69
CA TYR A 563 -32.17 -19.44 9.73
C TYR A 563 -33.09 -20.44 9.04
N VAL A 564 -32.50 -21.30 8.21
CA VAL A 564 -33.19 -22.38 7.50
C VAL A 564 -32.49 -23.70 7.79
N ILE A 565 -33.25 -24.69 8.24
CA ILE A 565 -32.80 -26.09 8.27
C ILE A 565 -33.32 -26.75 7.00
N GLU A 566 -32.41 -27.18 6.12
CA GLU A 566 -32.81 -27.92 4.92
C GLU A 566 -33.41 -29.29 5.28
N PRO A 567 -34.27 -29.88 4.43
CA PRO A 567 -34.76 -31.24 4.62
C PRO A 567 -33.61 -32.22 4.87
N LEU A 568 -33.74 -33.05 5.90
CA LEU A 568 -32.70 -34.00 6.30
C LEU A 568 -32.41 -34.97 5.14
N GLU A 569 -31.14 -35.09 4.76
CA GLU A 569 -30.69 -36.07 3.78
C GLU A 569 -30.51 -37.43 4.48
N ILE A 570 -31.04 -38.49 3.87
CA ILE A 570 -30.90 -39.86 4.37
C ILE A 570 -30.13 -40.65 3.32
N ARG A 571 -28.95 -41.15 3.69
CA ARG A 571 -28.10 -41.98 2.83
C ARG A 571 -28.07 -43.40 3.42
N GLN A 572 -28.49 -44.38 2.63
CA GLN A 572 -28.39 -45.79 3.02
C GLN A 572 -26.94 -46.25 2.85
N GLU A 573 -26.37 -46.92 3.86
CA GLU A 573 -24.98 -47.36 3.86
C GLU A 573 -24.87 -48.86 4.21
N GLY A 574 -24.29 -49.65 3.30
CA GLY A 574 -24.04 -51.08 3.52
C GLY A 574 -25.17 -52.01 3.04
N LYS A 575 -25.17 -53.26 3.52
CA LYS A 575 -26.14 -54.32 3.16
C LYS A 575 -27.30 -54.48 4.15
N ASN A 576 -27.28 -53.78 5.28
CA ASN A 576 -28.30 -53.84 6.33
C ASN A 576 -29.19 -52.57 6.28
N ASP A 577 -30.22 -52.49 7.12
CA ASP A 577 -31.10 -51.31 7.30
C ASP A 577 -30.40 -50.12 7.99
N GLY A 578 -29.08 -50.01 7.85
CA GLY A 578 -28.26 -48.94 8.41
C GLY A 578 -27.98 -47.84 7.40
N GLY A 579 -27.78 -46.62 7.90
CA GLY A 579 -27.50 -45.48 7.05
C GLY A 579 -27.00 -44.27 7.84
N ARG A 580 -27.11 -43.10 7.23
CA ARG A 580 -26.65 -41.82 7.76
C ARG A 580 -27.72 -40.76 7.55
N VAL A 581 -28.00 -39.99 8.60
CA VAL A 581 -28.82 -38.77 8.53
C VAL A 581 -27.89 -37.57 8.54
N ILE A 582 -28.07 -36.67 7.58
CA ILE A 582 -27.29 -35.43 7.43
C ILE A 582 -28.28 -34.27 7.48
N GLY A 583 -28.00 -33.30 8.36
CA GLY A 583 -28.74 -32.05 8.47
C GLY A 583 -27.83 -30.86 8.24
N LYS A 584 -28.35 -29.83 7.57
CA LYS A 584 -27.63 -28.61 7.22
C LYS A 584 -28.43 -27.39 7.70
N LEU A 585 -27.81 -26.58 8.53
CA LEU A 585 -28.33 -25.29 9.01
C LEU A 585 -27.67 -24.17 8.20
N TYR A 586 -28.49 -23.38 7.54
CA TYR A 586 -28.08 -22.19 6.79
C TYR A 586 -28.62 -20.92 7.46
N ILE A 587 -27.91 -19.82 7.23
CA ILE A 587 -28.47 -18.48 7.32
C ILE A 587 -28.67 -17.95 5.89
N GLN A 588 -29.85 -17.41 5.58
CA GLN A 588 -30.25 -16.97 4.24
C GLN A 588 -30.86 -15.57 4.27
N ARG A 589 -30.21 -14.61 3.61
CA ARG A 589 -30.49 -13.18 3.77
C ARG A 589 -30.18 -12.38 2.52
N GLN A 590 -30.69 -11.15 2.48
CA GLN A 590 -30.20 -10.11 1.60
C GLN A 590 -29.26 -9.20 2.41
N VAL A 591 -28.00 -9.10 2.01
CA VAL A 591 -26.96 -8.33 2.71
C VAL A 591 -26.22 -7.45 1.70
N GLU A 592 -26.13 -6.15 1.97
CA GLU A 592 -25.48 -5.20 1.05
C GLU A 592 -24.02 -4.96 1.43
N GLY A 593 -23.12 -4.87 0.45
CA GLY A 593 -21.69 -4.57 0.61
C GLY A 593 -21.35 -3.11 0.99
N ASP A 594 -22.37 -2.28 1.21
CA ASP A 594 -22.24 -0.84 1.44
C ASP A 594 -21.45 -0.47 2.70
N LEU A 595 -21.38 -1.36 3.69
CA LEU A 595 -20.67 -1.11 4.94
C LEU A 595 -19.19 -0.78 4.73
N SER A 596 -18.54 -1.46 3.78
CA SER A 596 -17.14 -1.20 3.41
C SER A 596 -16.89 0.24 2.97
N ARG A 597 -17.91 0.92 2.42
CA ARG A 597 -17.82 2.30 1.92
C ARG A 597 -17.82 3.34 3.04
N LEU A 598 -18.31 2.98 4.23
CA LEU A 598 -18.13 3.76 5.46
C LEU A 598 -16.66 3.77 5.88
N TYR A 599 -16.03 2.60 5.84
CA TYR A 599 -14.64 2.43 6.26
C TYR A 599 -13.64 2.92 5.21
N LEU A 600 -14.01 2.88 3.93
CA LEU A 600 -13.30 3.61 2.87
C LEU A 600 -13.24 5.10 3.19
N ARG A 601 -14.36 5.73 3.54
CA ARG A 601 -14.43 7.17 3.89
C ARG A 601 -13.63 7.50 5.14
N LEU A 602 -13.65 6.62 6.14
CA LEU A 602 -12.81 6.75 7.33
C LEU A 602 -11.32 6.75 6.98
N MET A 603 -10.85 5.72 6.25
CA MET A 603 -9.45 5.61 5.86
C MET A 603 -9.04 6.76 4.93
N TYR A 604 -9.86 7.06 3.92
CA TYR A 604 -9.64 8.18 3.00
C TYR A 604 -9.48 9.50 3.76
N GLY A 605 -10.40 9.83 4.67
CA GLY A 605 -10.36 11.12 5.36
C GLY A 605 -9.15 11.24 6.27
N LEU A 606 -8.76 10.16 6.96
CA LEU A 606 -7.57 10.15 7.81
C LEU A 606 -6.27 10.23 6.99
N ALA A 607 -6.20 9.53 5.85
CA ALA A 607 -5.09 9.63 4.92
C ALA A 607 -4.97 11.06 4.34
N GLU A 608 -6.08 11.67 3.95
CA GLU A 608 -6.11 13.05 3.43
C GLU A 608 -5.66 14.05 4.48
N PHE A 609 -6.12 13.89 5.73
CA PHE A 609 -5.71 14.71 6.87
C PHE A 609 -4.18 14.67 7.10
N HIS A 610 -3.57 13.49 6.95
CA HIS A 610 -2.11 13.29 7.03
C HIS A 610 -1.37 13.56 5.72
N GLY A 611 -2.04 14.23 4.77
CA GLY A 611 -1.43 14.76 3.56
C GLY A 611 -1.07 13.72 2.51
N VAL A 612 -1.62 12.50 2.58
CA VAL A 612 -1.57 11.53 1.47
C VAL A 612 -2.16 12.19 0.22
N PRO A 613 -1.51 12.09 -0.97
CA PRO A 613 -1.95 12.80 -2.17
C PRO A 613 -3.15 12.10 -2.82
N ILE A 614 -4.27 12.02 -2.12
CA ILE A 614 -5.55 11.48 -2.59
C ILE A 614 -6.54 12.61 -2.87
N SER A 615 -7.52 12.37 -3.75
CA SER A 615 -8.54 13.37 -4.07
C SER A 615 -9.91 12.77 -4.32
N ASP A 616 -10.93 13.42 -3.76
CA ASP A 616 -12.36 13.13 -3.98
C ASP A 616 -13.03 14.19 -4.88
N ASN A 617 -12.22 14.99 -5.59
CA ASN A 617 -12.67 16.06 -6.48
C ASN A 617 -13.57 17.10 -5.78
N ASN A 618 -13.17 17.55 -4.59
CA ASN A 618 -13.94 18.46 -3.74
C ASN A 618 -15.30 17.86 -3.34
N ALA A 619 -15.25 16.66 -2.77
CA ALA A 619 -16.39 15.85 -2.33
C ALA A 619 -17.38 15.38 -3.42
N LYS A 620 -17.15 15.72 -4.70
CA LYS A 620 -18.02 15.32 -5.81
C LYS A 620 -18.06 13.81 -6.02
N LEU A 621 -16.96 13.11 -5.76
CA LEU A 621 -16.85 11.66 -5.90
C LEU A 621 -17.97 10.90 -5.16
N TRP A 622 -18.28 11.31 -3.93
CA TRP A 622 -19.14 10.53 -3.03
C TRP A 622 -20.62 10.52 -3.42
N GLN A 623 -20.98 11.31 -4.42
CA GLN A 623 -22.32 11.45 -4.98
C GLN A 623 -22.33 11.24 -6.50
N ASP A 624 -21.21 10.81 -7.07
CA ASP A 624 -21.04 10.67 -8.52
C ASP A 624 -21.78 9.42 -9.01
N SER A 625 -22.80 9.60 -9.84
CA SER A 625 -23.60 8.50 -10.39
C SER A 625 -22.81 7.60 -11.34
N GLU A 626 -21.70 8.05 -11.90
CA GLU A 626 -20.81 7.24 -12.75
C GLU A 626 -19.79 6.44 -11.93
N ARG A 627 -19.63 6.77 -10.64
CA ARG A 627 -18.68 6.11 -9.71
C ARG A 627 -19.43 5.39 -8.58
N VAL A 628 -20.36 4.52 -8.96
CA VAL A 628 -21.27 3.80 -8.04
C VAL A 628 -20.57 3.01 -6.93
N ASP A 629 -19.33 2.56 -7.15
CA ASP A 629 -18.54 1.78 -6.16
C ASP A 629 -18.21 2.58 -4.88
N TYR A 630 -18.38 3.90 -4.91
CA TYR A 630 -18.15 4.84 -3.79
C TYR A 630 -19.45 5.31 -3.12
N ASN A 631 -20.60 5.14 -3.77
CA ASN A 631 -21.89 5.65 -3.29
C ASN A 631 -22.48 4.77 -2.20
N VAL A 632 -23.37 5.28 -1.37
CA VAL A 632 -24.06 4.49 -0.34
C VAL A 632 -25.56 4.55 -0.54
N GLY A 633 -26.25 3.45 -0.22
CA GLY A 633 -27.70 3.38 -0.24
C GLY A 633 -28.34 4.34 0.75
N ASP A 634 -29.63 4.63 0.52
CA ASP A 634 -30.36 5.62 1.31
C ASP A 634 -30.67 5.09 2.74
N TYR A 635 -31.01 3.81 2.94
CA TYR A 635 -31.29 3.18 4.25
C TYR A 635 -32.10 4.06 5.24
N GLY A 636 -33.03 4.88 4.75
CA GLY A 636 -33.80 5.82 5.57
C GLY A 636 -33.00 7.02 6.10
N GLY A 637 -31.95 7.46 5.39
CA GLY A 637 -31.08 8.60 5.69
C GLY A 637 -30.00 8.36 6.75
N LEU A 638 -30.22 7.44 7.71
CA LEU A 638 -29.32 7.26 8.86
C LEU A 638 -27.91 6.80 8.48
N PHE A 639 -27.78 5.91 7.50
CA PHE A 639 -26.48 5.40 7.07
C PHE A 639 -25.71 6.43 6.23
N ALA A 640 -26.40 7.14 5.34
CA ALA A 640 -25.81 8.24 4.56
C ALA A 640 -25.27 9.36 5.48
N ASP A 641 -26.06 9.75 6.49
CA ASP A 641 -25.66 10.72 7.52
C ASP A 641 -24.42 10.27 8.31
N LEU A 642 -24.34 8.98 8.65
CA LEU A 642 -23.19 8.40 9.34
C LEU A 642 -21.94 8.48 8.45
N ASN A 643 -22.06 8.11 7.18
CA ASN A 643 -20.97 8.17 6.21
C ASN A 643 -20.43 9.60 6.06
N GLN A 644 -21.31 10.57 5.90
CA GLN A 644 -20.94 11.99 5.77
C GLN A 644 -20.21 12.49 7.03
N LYS A 645 -20.77 12.22 8.23
CA LYS A 645 -20.16 12.64 9.50
C LYS A 645 -18.80 11.99 9.75
N VAL A 646 -18.65 10.71 9.42
CA VAL A 646 -17.36 10.00 9.55
C VAL A 646 -16.33 10.58 8.60
N LEU A 647 -16.68 10.83 7.34
CA LEU A 647 -15.79 11.49 6.38
C LEU A 647 -15.35 12.87 6.89
N GLU A 648 -16.29 13.70 7.33
CA GLU A 648 -15.98 15.04 7.86
C GLU A 648 -15.04 15.00 9.06
N PHE A 649 -15.30 14.12 10.03
CA PHE A 649 -14.45 13.99 11.21
C PHE A 649 -13.08 13.42 10.87
N ALA A 650 -13.00 12.48 9.92
CA ALA A 650 -11.75 11.91 9.43
C ALA A 650 -10.87 12.97 8.75
N LYS A 651 -11.44 13.76 7.82
CA LYS A 651 -10.74 14.88 7.17
C LYS A 651 -10.26 15.96 8.14
N GLN A 652 -10.88 16.05 9.32
CA GLN A 652 -10.51 16.99 10.39
C GLN A 652 -9.55 16.38 11.44
N GLY A 653 -9.13 15.11 11.27
CA GLY A 653 -8.25 14.43 12.23
C GLY A 653 -8.87 14.23 13.61
N LYS A 654 -10.21 14.17 13.71
CA LYS A 654 -10.93 14.06 15.00
C LYS A 654 -10.97 12.62 15.52
N TYR A 655 -9.80 12.02 15.77
CA TYR A 655 -9.65 10.63 16.21
C TYR A 655 -10.53 10.26 17.42
N SER A 656 -10.54 11.08 18.49
CA SER A 656 -11.35 10.78 19.68
C SER A 656 -12.87 10.78 19.37
N ALA A 657 -13.33 11.71 18.52
CA ALA A 657 -14.74 11.77 18.13
C ALA A 657 -15.12 10.58 17.24
N LEU A 658 -14.25 10.19 16.31
CA LEU A 658 -14.42 8.99 15.50
C LEU A 658 -14.49 7.73 16.36
N GLN A 659 -13.56 7.58 17.31
CA GLN A 659 -13.52 6.43 18.21
C GLN A 659 -14.82 6.33 19.02
N GLN A 660 -15.28 7.43 19.61
CA GLN A 660 -16.55 7.47 20.35
C GLN A 660 -17.73 7.14 19.44
N LYS A 661 -17.77 7.68 18.22
CA LYS A 661 -18.89 7.48 17.29
C LYS A 661 -18.98 6.04 16.77
N LEU A 662 -17.85 5.39 16.54
CA LEU A 662 -17.77 4.06 15.92
C LEU A 662 -17.80 2.91 16.94
N SER A 663 -17.51 3.20 18.22
CA SER A 663 -17.46 2.17 19.27
C SER A 663 -18.76 2.03 20.08
N ILE A 664 -19.80 2.85 19.82
CA ILE A 664 -21.06 2.76 20.56
C ILE A 664 -21.81 1.45 20.24
N PRO A 665 -22.26 0.66 21.23
CA PRO A 665 -22.97 -0.59 21.00
C PRO A 665 -24.24 -0.44 20.13
N GLU A 666 -24.94 0.69 20.25
CA GLU A 666 -26.15 0.98 19.49
C GLU A 666 -25.89 1.06 17.99
N LEU A 667 -24.69 1.49 17.57
CA LEU A 667 -24.32 1.54 16.16
C LEU A 667 -24.28 0.14 15.56
N LYS A 668 -23.63 -0.81 16.25
CA LYS A 668 -23.57 -2.21 15.81
C LYS A 668 -24.96 -2.80 15.61
N THR A 669 -25.83 -2.63 16.60
CA THR A 669 -27.22 -3.11 16.53
C THR A 669 -27.98 -2.47 15.37
N SER A 670 -27.79 -1.17 15.14
CA SER A 670 -28.44 -0.44 14.05
C SER A 670 -27.98 -0.92 12.68
N LEU A 671 -26.66 -1.09 12.47
CA LEU A 671 -26.11 -1.60 11.21
C LEU A 671 -26.52 -3.05 10.93
N MET A 672 -26.58 -3.88 11.96
CA MET A 672 -27.07 -5.25 11.82
C MET A 672 -28.57 -5.30 11.48
N ALA A 673 -29.37 -4.38 12.03
CA ALA A 673 -30.78 -4.27 11.68
C ALA A 673 -31.00 -3.88 10.21
N LEU A 674 -30.09 -3.08 9.63
CA LEU A 674 -30.04 -2.72 8.22
C LEU A 674 -29.52 -3.83 7.29
N ASN A 675 -29.19 -5.01 7.81
CA ASN A 675 -28.57 -6.12 7.07
C ASN A 675 -27.30 -5.70 6.31
N LEU A 676 -26.39 -5.02 7.01
CA LEU A 676 -25.09 -4.59 6.47
C LEU A 676 -23.91 -5.47 6.89
N PHE A 677 -24.15 -6.54 7.66
CA PHE A 677 -23.11 -7.46 8.12
C PHE A 677 -23.20 -8.80 7.40
N HIS A 678 -22.11 -9.17 6.74
CA HIS A 678 -21.99 -10.50 6.17
C HIS A 678 -21.65 -11.52 7.25
N HIS A 679 -22.22 -12.71 7.13
CA HIS A 679 -21.93 -13.84 7.99
C HIS A 679 -20.68 -14.55 7.46
N SER A 680 -19.53 -14.26 8.05
CA SER A 680 -18.25 -14.72 7.52
C SER A 680 -17.91 -16.17 7.89
N SER A 681 -18.40 -16.67 9.02
CA SER A 681 -18.06 -17.99 9.54
C SER A 681 -19.04 -19.08 9.08
N GLY A 682 -18.59 -20.33 9.08
CA GLY A 682 -19.42 -21.45 8.66
C GLY A 682 -18.72 -22.78 8.80
N ASP A 683 -19.41 -23.86 8.46
CA ASP A 683 -18.85 -25.22 8.53
C ASP A 683 -18.01 -25.61 7.31
N ASP A 684 -17.82 -24.66 6.39
CA ASP A 684 -16.92 -24.80 5.24
C ASP A 684 -15.45 -24.88 5.69
N ILE A 685 -14.61 -25.53 4.88
CA ILE A 685 -13.18 -25.67 5.17
C ILE A 685 -12.54 -24.31 5.42
N GLY A 686 -11.85 -24.20 6.55
CA GLY A 686 -11.12 -23.00 6.92
C GLY A 686 -11.98 -21.85 7.45
N MET A 687 -13.31 -21.99 7.46
CA MET A 687 -14.26 -20.94 7.84
C MET A 687 -14.92 -21.17 9.21
N SER A 688 -14.53 -22.22 9.93
CA SER A 688 -15.13 -22.56 11.21
C SER A 688 -14.98 -21.43 12.24
N PRO A 689 -16.03 -21.13 13.02
CA PRO A 689 -15.95 -20.11 14.06
C PRO A 689 -15.20 -20.61 15.30
N LEU A 690 -14.47 -19.72 15.96
CA LEU A 690 -13.75 -19.98 17.20
C LEU A 690 -14.66 -19.72 18.42
N TRP A 691 -14.88 -20.77 19.22
CA TRP A 691 -15.69 -20.68 20.45
C TRP A 691 -14.85 -20.25 21.66
N ASP A 692 -15.13 -19.07 22.21
CA ASP A 692 -14.52 -18.59 23.44
C ASP A 692 -15.30 -19.12 24.65
N LYS A 693 -14.71 -20.12 25.34
CA LYS A 693 -15.31 -20.75 26.53
C LYS A 693 -15.53 -19.77 27.68
N LYS A 694 -14.71 -18.72 27.81
CA LYS A 694 -14.78 -17.76 28.90
C LYS A 694 -15.86 -16.70 28.63
N ALA A 695 -15.95 -16.24 27.39
CA ALA A 695 -17.00 -15.29 26.97
C ALA A 695 -18.37 -15.95 26.78
N GLY A 696 -18.39 -17.26 26.50
CA GLY A 696 -19.62 -17.99 26.24
C GLY A 696 -20.23 -17.66 24.87
N CYS A 697 -19.42 -17.18 23.92
CA CYS A 697 -19.82 -16.82 22.57
C CYS A 697 -18.68 -17.07 21.57
N TYR A 698 -19.00 -16.96 20.28
CA TYR A 698 -17.98 -16.97 19.23
C TYR A 698 -17.14 -15.70 19.29
N LYS A 699 -15.81 -15.86 19.23
CA LYS A 699 -14.88 -14.73 19.28
C LYS A 699 -13.57 -15.07 18.57
N ARG A 700 -13.11 -14.15 17.73
CA ARG A 700 -11.82 -14.21 17.01
C ARG A 700 -10.63 -14.32 17.95
N ALA A 701 -9.62 -15.07 17.53
CA ALA A 701 -8.30 -14.99 18.11
C ALA A 701 -7.58 -13.71 17.64
N SER A 702 -6.76 -13.13 18.50
CA SER A 702 -5.94 -11.99 18.13
C SER A 702 -4.60 -12.01 18.84
N TYR A 703 -3.58 -11.45 18.19
CA TYR A 703 -2.19 -11.51 18.63
C TYR A 703 -1.51 -10.14 18.52
N PRO A 704 -0.72 -9.75 19.53
CA PRO A 704 0.10 -8.56 19.44
C PRO A 704 1.31 -8.80 18.52
N CYS A 705 1.69 -7.80 17.73
CA CYS A 705 2.94 -7.84 16.96
C CYS A 705 4.10 -7.37 17.86
N LYS A 706 5.13 -8.21 18.03
CA LYS A 706 6.30 -7.90 18.86
C LYS A 706 7.51 -7.55 17.99
N GLN A 707 8.35 -6.64 18.48
CA GLN A 707 9.58 -6.27 17.81
C GLN A 707 10.47 -7.51 17.56
N GLY A 708 11.03 -7.62 16.35
CA GLY A 708 11.89 -8.75 15.95
C GLY A 708 11.15 -10.04 15.61
N LYS A 709 9.83 -9.99 15.40
CA LYS A 709 9.00 -11.12 14.95
C LYS A 709 8.12 -10.77 13.76
#